data_AF-A0A9P8KF91-F1
#
_entry.id   AF-A0A9P8KF91-F1
#
_cell.length_a   1.000
_cell.length_b   1.000
_cell.length_c   1.000
_cell.angle_alpha   90.00
_cell.angle_beta   90.00
_cell.angle_gamma   90.00
#
_symmetry.space_group_name_H-M   'P 1'
#
loop_
_entity.id
_entity.type
_entity.pdbx_description
1 polymer ?
#
loop_
_entity_poly.entity_id
_entity_poly.type
_entity_poly.pdbx_seq_one_letter_code
_entity_poly.pdbx_strand_id
1 'polypeptide(L)'
;MAPLATSVSLLRAASFRISNASKAELPQVAALTAQSLLSCKDIFTQPDLANQKDSDAALALHRFNTQINTLLGDRHVEGRWAAVVLIKAAIEAGGWETLKKSIAWARGLLILLKKPDPPLLKCLTIVTLTRIFMLTWEFPTLIREITTPSMPTFVSTCLNNLASRQPTPQELKATLECFAQLLPRHPTIFRQHQDAVAKALTTVFENKASGDYIVDLASRVSVLLHQCEPKNGASDKWEASLIANLHNAHAMADRTFMSIEEDWQSVTGTQFINKNILSESYSRAQEASTPADGPVTQFVTAGYQGLMTNLRLLSAYFASATSAPVVGSVGAVADLLTRLMSNTISTSSARSTIRFKRDAAREERDALTEVLPRIHVACLEVLSIILDRYGNAITPALQPFLDQIMWIFHASSANVEVRTATYIVGKKILDISGQSLTKDPIAALKKYITACCEDILPTTEDKDPQTSNGNKQQSTMNADTFLKQSSTKPSAKTELAGLKSAAWDLLPTLLGQLPAEHCSIALRATMDRTAVLSRHKDAVLASTLNHTSTAKAARKGNSLLPLLAREYASDASVEALLRPRMPILQTGRKATAAETETEAMDEDEDSASEAEDEEEDDVTAAAASEVPEDAASSTHVSSNKDVADKEQELVNWALNEYVSSKNASKDSDAEAMEDATQGNRAKRQREDDEVKAVDKRQKSIEPQVTAAAAAAAAEDSDDDDDEFVVPEIVMGESDDEDE
;
A
#
# COMPACT_ATOMS: atom_id res chain seq x y z
N MET A 1 -3.45 52.94 -0.70
CA MET A 1 -2.83 53.39 -1.96
C MET A 1 -1.33 53.04 -2.09
N ALA A 2 -0.54 53.03 -1.01
CA ALA A 2 0.89 52.64 -1.05
C ALA A 2 1.21 51.19 -1.52
N PRO A 3 0.43 50.14 -1.22
CA PRO A 3 0.84 48.76 -1.58
C PRO A 3 0.78 48.48 -3.10
N LEU A 4 -0.22 49.03 -3.80
CA LEU A 4 -0.40 48.81 -5.24
C LEU A 4 0.74 49.41 -6.07
N ALA A 5 1.21 50.61 -5.72
CA ALA A 5 2.34 51.25 -6.41
C ALA A 5 3.63 50.43 -6.28
N THR A 6 3.88 49.86 -5.09
CA THR A 6 5.00 48.96 -4.85
C THR A 6 4.88 47.69 -5.70
N SER A 7 3.72 47.03 -5.73
CA SER A 7 3.48 45.86 -6.59
C SER A 7 3.68 46.17 -8.07
N VAL A 8 3.27 47.35 -8.56
CA VAL A 8 3.44 47.74 -9.97
C VAL A 8 4.92 47.94 -10.29
N SER A 9 5.68 48.59 -9.41
CA SER A 9 7.12 48.77 -9.59
C SER A 9 7.87 47.43 -9.59
N LEU A 10 7.49 46.49 -8.71
CA LEU A 10 8.06 45.16 -8.66
C LEU A 10 7.77 44.36 -9.94
N LEU A 11 6.54 44.42 -10.45
CA LEU A 11 6.18 43.73 -11.69
C LEU A 11 6.92 44.30 -12.91
N ARG A 12 7.12 45.63 -12.97
CA ARG A 12 7.95 46.27 -14.01
C ARG A 12 9.41 45.86 -13.89
N ALA A 13 9.95 45.81 -12.68
CA ALA A 13 11.32 45.37 -12.43
C ALA A 13 11.50 43.89 -12.84
N ALA A 14 10.53 43.03 -12.54
CA ALA A 14 10.50 41.64 -12.98
C ALA A 14 10.52 41.54 -14.52
N SER A 15 9.63 42.24 -15.20
CA SER A 15 9.60 42.29 -16.67
C SER A 15 10.91 42.82 -17.28
N PHE A 16 11.54 43.81 -16.65
CA PHE A 16 12.81 44.37 -17.10
C PHE A 16 13.97 43.37 -16.94
N ARG A 17 14.03 42.67 -15.79
CA ARG A 17 15.04 41.64 -15.53
C ARG A 17 14.93 40.50 -16.51
N ILE A 18 13.71 40.03 -16.80
CA ILE A 18 13.48 38.97 -17.79
C ILE A 18 13.96 39.41 -19.19
N SER A 19 13.64 40.64 -19.61
CA SER A 19 14.04 41.10 -20.95
C SER A 19 15.53 41.34 -21.13
N ASN A 20 16.27 41.64 -20.05
CA ASN A 20 17.69 41.94 -20.10
C ASN A 20 18.59 40.78 -19.70
N ALA A 21 18.03 39.71 -19.14
CA ALA A 21 18.79 38.51 -18.81
C ALA A 21 19.35 37.86 -20.07
N SER A 22 20.61 37.42 -20.01
CA SER A 22 21.13 36.55 -21.06
C SER A 22 20.42 35.20 -21.04
N LYS A 23 20.47 34.46 -22.15
CA LYS A 23 19.80 33.16 -22.28
C LYS A 23 20.22 32.16 -21.19
N ALA A 24 21.49 32.20 -20.78
CA ALA A 24 22.02 31.35 -19.72
C ALA A 24 21.53 31.74 -18.31
N GLU A 25 21.23 33.02 -18.08
CA GLU A 25 20.78 33.54 -16.79
C GLU A 25 19.26 33.45 -16.63
N LEU A 26 18.51 33.29 -17.73
CA LEU A 26 17.04 33.23 -17.72
C LEU A 26 16.46 32.25 -16.70
N PRO A 27 16.98 31.01 -16.52
CA PRO A 27 16.43 30.09 -15.51
C PRO A 27 16.58 30.63 -14.08
N GLN A 28 17.73 31.21 -13.75
CA GLN A 28 17.97 31.79 -12.43
C GLN A 28 17.08 33.02 -12.19
N VAL A 29 16.99 33.90 -13.20
CA VAL A 29 16.14 35.09 -13.15
C VAL A 29 14.66 34.72 -13.04
N ALA A 30 14.20 33.69 -13.75
CA ALA A 30 12.84 33.21 -13.66
C ALA A 30 12.50 32.64 -12.27
N ALA A 31 13.40 31.87 -11.67
CA ALA A 31 13.21 31.34 -10.31
C ALA A 31 13.09 32.46 -9.27
N LEU A 32 13.95 33.48 -9.34
CA LEU A 32 13.88 34.65 -8.46
C LEU A 32 12.62 35.48 -8.71
N THR A 33 12.25 35.65 -9.98
CA THR A 33 11.05 36.41 -10.36
C THR A 33 9.79 35.71 -9.87
N ALA A 34 9.70 34.39 -9.99
CA ALA A 34 8.57 33.61 -9.50
C ALA A 34 8.27 33.85 -8.00
N GLN A 35 9.31 33.96 -7.17
CA GLN A 35 9.15 34.29 -5.74
C GLN A 35 8.59 35.70 -5.54
N SER A 36 8.99 36.67 -6.37
CA SER A 36 8.51 38.06 -6.29
C SER A 36 7.08 38.25 -6.79
N LEU A 37 6.56 37.35 -7.64
CA LEU A 37 5.18 37.45 -8.16
C LEU A 37 4.13 37.31 -7.06
N LEU A 38 4.44 36.58 -5.98
CA LEU A 38 3.56 36.49 -4.81
C LEU A 38 3.35 37.85 -4.14
N SER A 39 4.36 38.74 -4.18
CA SER A 39 4.25 40.12 -3.67
C SER A 39 3.48 41.05 -4.61
N CYS A 40 3.15 40.58 -5.83
CA CYS A 40 2.35 41.29 -6.81
C CYS A 40 0.90 40.78 -6.88
N LYS A 41 0.47 39.95 -5.91
CA LYS A 41 -0.85 39.31 -5.87
C LYS A 41 -2.00 40.29 -6.14
N ASP A 42 -1.97 41.46 -5.51
CA ASP A 42 -3.02 42.48 -5.62
C ASP A 42 -3.31 42.88 -7.08
N ILE A 43 -2.30 42.88 -7.95
CA ILE A 43 -2.45 43.19 -9.38
C ILE A 43 -3.06 42.01 -10.13
N PHE A 44 -2.57 40.79 -9.84
CA PHE A 44 -3.02 39.59 -10.54
C PHE A 44 -4.44 39.16 -10.17
N THR A 45 -4.92 39.55 -8.98
CA THR A 45 -6.28 39.26 -8.49
C THR A 45 -7.29 40.38 -8.81
N GLN A 46 -6.86 41.47 -9.44
CA GLN A 46 -7.74 42.62 -9.68
C GLN A 46 -8.72 42.31 -10.83
N PRO A 47 -10.04 42.34 -10.58
CA PRO A 47 -11.04 42.11 -11.62
C PRO A 47 -11.01 43.25 -12.65
N ASP A 48 -11.24 42.91 -13.92
CA ASP A 48 -11.36 43.85 -15.04
C ASP A 48 -10.19 44.81 -15.27
N LEU A 49 -9.01 44.52 -14.68
CA LEU A 49 -7.81 45.33 -14.88
C LEU A 49 -7.45 45.43 -16.38
N ALA A 50 -7.74 44.39 -17.16
CA ALA A 50 -7.54 44.40 -18.62
C ALA A 50 -8.41 45.40 -19.38
N ASN A 51 -9.55 45.82 -18.82
CA ASN A 51 -10.44 46.81 -19.41
C ASN A 51 -10.00 48.26 -19.10
N GLN A 52 -9.11 48.44 -18.14
CA GLN A 52 -8.54 49.73 -17.75
C GLN A 52 -7.31 50.05 -18.62
N LYS A 53 -7.54 50.44 -19.88
CA LYS A 53 -6.48 50.66 -20.88
C LYS A 53 -5.42 51.69 -20.46
N ASP A 54 -5.79 52.66 -19.62
CA ASP A 54 -4.88 53.72 -19.12
C ASP A 54 -4.29 53.42 -17.74
N SER A 55 -4.55 52.25 -17.16
CA SER A 55 -4.02 51.87 -15.86
C SER A 55 -2.57 51.40 -15.96
N ASP A 56 -1.70 52.04 -15.20
CA ASP A 56 -0.29 51.71 -15.03
C ASP A 56 -0.04 50.24 -14.67
N ALA A 57 -0.97 49.65 -13.91
CA ALA A 57 -0.95 48.24 -13.51
C ALA A 57 -1.38 47.32 -14.65
N ALA A 58 -2.36 47.72 -15.46
CA ALA A 58 -2.82 46.97 -16.63
C ALA A 58 -1.72 46.87 -17.70
N LEU A 59 -1.00 47.98 -17.94
CA LEU A 59 0.15 48.02 -18.86
C LEU A 59 1.29 47.13 -18.37
N ALA A 60 1.61 47.17 -17.07
CA ALA A 60 2.64 46.32 -16.48
C ALA A 60 2.29 44.83 -16.61
N LEU A 61 1.04 44.45 -16.32
CA LEU A 61 0.56 43.07 -16.45
C LEU A 61 0.54 42.61 -17.91
N HIS A 62 0.07 43.44 -18.84
CA HIS A 62 0.06 43.09 -20.26
C HIS A 62 1.47 42.86 -20.79
N ARG A 63 2.42 43.75 -20.46
CA ARG A 63 3.84 43.59 -20.83
C ARG A 63 4.41 42.28 -20.31
N PHE A 64 4.14 41.94 -19.04
CA PHE A 64 4.59 40.71 -18.42
C PHE A 64 4.01 39.46 -19.13
N ASN A 65 2.71 39.44 -19.41
CA ASN A 65 2.05 38.32 -20.10
C ASN A 65 2.57 38.15 -21.54
N THR A 66 2.81 39.26 -22.24
CA THR A 66 3.40 39.22 -23.59
C THR A 66 4.80 38.61 -23.57
N GLN A 67 5.63 38.97 -22.58
CA GLN A 67 6.95 38.36 -22.41
C GLN A 67 6.89 36.85 -22.16
N ILE A 68 5.96 36.40 -21.30
CA ILE A 68 5.74 34.97 -21.07
C ILE A 68 5.41 34.24 -22.38
N ASN A 69 4.50 34.79 -23.18
CA ASN A 69 4.13 34.19 -24.47
C ASN A 69 5.31 34.13 -25.44
N THR A 70 6.15 35.16 -25.47
CA THR A 70 7.38 35.16 -26.28
C THR A 70 8.36 34.07 -25.81
N LEU A 71 8.56 33.92 -24.50
CA LEU A 71 9.45 32.92 -23.93
C LEU A 71 8.94 31.48 -24.16
N LEU A 72 7.63 31.27 -24.13
CA LEU A 72 7.02 29.96 -24.38
C LEU A 72 7.30 29.46 -25.81
N GLY A 73 7.39 30.39 -26.76
CA GLY A 73 7.75 30.15 -28.16
C GLY A 73 9.26 30.24 -28.46
N ASP A 74 10.12 30.45 -27.47
CA ASP A 74 11.56 30.67 -27.69
C ASP A 74 12.21 29.47 -28.38
N ARG A 75 13.22 29.75 -29.21
CA ARG A 75 14.08 28.75 -29.87
C ARG A 75 14.97 28.04 -28.86
N HIS A 76 15.35 28.73 -27.77
CA HIS A 76 16.22 28.19 -26.72
C HIS A 76 15.44 27.50 -25.61
N VAL A 77 16.02 26.42 -25.06
CA VAL A 77 15.38 25.62 -24.00
C VAL A 77 15.24 26.43 -22.72
N GLU A 78 16.23 27.27 -22.41
CA GLU A 78 16.29 28.12 -21.23
C GLU A 78 15.14 29.13 -21.18
N GLY A 79 14.80 29.72 -22.34
CA GLY A 79 13.65 30.62 -22.48
C GLY A 79 12.33 29.88 -22.26
N ARG A 80 12.17 28.70 -22.85
CA ARG A 80 10.96 27.87 -22.65
C ARG A 80 10.84 27.42 -21.19
N TRP A 81 11.94 27.03 -20.55
CA TRP A 81 11.98 26.69 -19.12
C TRP A 81 11.53 27.86 -18.24
N ALA A 82 12.07 29.06 -18.49
CA ALA A 82 11.67 30.27 -17.79
C ALA A 82 10.17 30.55 -17.95
N ALA A 83 9.62 30.36 -19.15
CA ALA A 83 8.19 30.52 -19.41
C ALA A 83 7.34 29.60 -18.53
N VAL A 84 7.68 28.30 -18.47
CA VAL A 84 6.89 27.32 -17.70
C VAL A 84 6.87 27.68 -16.21
N VAL A 85 8.02 28.03 -15.62
CA VAL A 85 8.11 28.44 -14.21
C VAL A 85 7.27 29.69 -13.93
N LEU A 86 7.38 30.71 -14.79
CA LEU A 86 6.66 31.97 -14.63
C LEU A 86 5.16 31.81 -14.82
N ILE A 87 4.72 30.97 -15.77
CA ILE A 87 3.30 30.64 -15.95
C ILE A 87 2.74 30.02 -14.66
N LYS A 88 3.41 29.00 -14.12
CA LYS A 88 2.97 28.35 -12.88
C LYS A 88 2.84 29.37 -11.74
N ALA A 89 3.86 30.19 -11.53
CA ALA A 89 3.88 31.18 -10.46
C ALA A 89 2.82 32.28 -10.65
N ALA A 90 2.60 32.76 -11.88
CA ALA A 90 1.60 33.77 -12.18
C ALA A 90 0.17 33.26 -11.90
N ILE A 91 -0.14 32.02 -12.29
CA ILE A 91 -1.45 31.42 -12.04
C ILE A 91 -1.70 31.21 -10.54
N GLU A 92 -0.68 30.77 -9.79
CA GLU A 92 -0.79 30.59 -8.33
C GLU A 92 -0.91 31.94 -7.59
N ALA A 93 -0.24 32.99 -8.05
CA ALA A 93 -0.36 34.32 -7.47
C ALA A 93 -1.72 34.98 -7.81
N GLY A 94 -2.20 34.81 -9.04
CA GLY A 94 -3.39 35.50 -9.54
C GLY A 94 -4.74 34.83 -9.27
N GLY A 95 -4.74 33.57 -8.87
CA GLY A 95 -5.97 32.82 -8.61
C GLY A 95 -6.92 32.85 -9.82
N TRP A 96 -8.21 33.01 -9.54
CA TRP A 96 -9.28 32.94 -10.55
C TRP A 96 -9.09 33.91 -11.74
N GLU A 97 -8.68 35.16 -11.47
CA GLU A 97 -8.56 36.21 -12.51
C GLU A 97 -7.49 35.91 -13.57
N THR A 98 -6.39 35.31 -13.14
CA THR A 98 -5.33 34.89 -14.06
C THR A 98 -5.65 33.54 -14.69
N LEU A 99 -6.24 32.63 -13.93
CA LEU A 99 -6.63 31.30 -14.41
C LEU A 99 -7.65 31.36 -15.56
N LYS A 100 -8.67 32.23 -15.50
CA LYS A 100 -9.66 32.35 -16.58
C LYS A 100 -9.07 32.77 -17.93
N LYS A 101 -7.88 33.37 -17.93
CA LYS A 101 -7.16 33.83 -19.13
C LYS A 101 -6.04 32.86 -19.57
N SER A 102 -5.83 31.76 -18.86
CA SER A 102 -4.67 30.88 -19.06
C SER A 102 -4.82 29.87 -20.20
N ILE A 103 -5.93 29.87 -20.96
CA ILE A 103 -6.16 28.91 -22.05
C ILE A 103 -5.05 28.95 -23.13
N ALA A 104 -4.56 30.15 -23.46
CA ALA A 104 -3.47 30.31 -24.42
C ALA A 104 -2.17 29.70 -23.88
N TRP A 105 -1.89 29.85 -22.57
CA TRP A 105 -0.75 29.23 -21.92
C TRP A 105 -0.89 27.71 -21.87
N ALA A 106 -2.07 27.17 -21.55
CA ALA A 106 -2.31 25.73 -21.57
C ALA A 106 -2.05 25.13 -22.97
N ARG A 107 -2.55 25.76 -24.03
CA ARG A 107 -2.29 25.34 -25.42
C ARG A 107 -0.80 25.41 -25.77
N GLY A 108 -0.11 26.49 -25.39
CA GLY A 108 1.32 26.63 -25.62
C GLY A 108 2.17 25.60 -24.87
N LEU A 109 1.80 25.28 -23.63
CA LEU A 109 2.43 24.21 -22.83
C LEU A 109 2.21 22.82 -23.45
N LEU A 110 1.04 22.56 -24.05
CA LEU A 110 0.81 21.31 -24.79
C LEU A 110 1.70 21.19 -26.03
N ILE A 111 1.86 22.28 -26.77
CA ILE A 111 2.78 22.33 -27.91
C ILE A 111 4.21 22.09 -27.44
N LEU A 112 4.61 22.67 -26.31
CA LEU A 112 5.92 22.45 -25.69
C LEU A 112 6.16 20.98 -25.34
N LEU A 113 5.17 20.32 -24.75
CA LEU A 113 5.28 18.92 -24.33
C LEU A 113 5.49 17.94 -25.49
N LYS A 114 5.06 18.32 -26.70
CA LYS A 114 5.29 17.55 -27.95
C LYS A 114 6.68 17.74 -28.54
N LYS A 115 7.42 18.79 -28.15
CA LYS A 115 8.76 19.06 -28.68
C LYS A 115 9.80 18.05 -28.13
N PRO A 116 10.91 17.81 -28.85
CA PRO A 116 12.03 17.00 -28.38
C PRO A 116 12.89 17.77 -27.36
N ASP A 117 12.25 18.25 -26.29
CA ASP A 117 12.89 19.02 -25.23
C ASP A 117 13.49 18.12 -24.13
N PRO A 118 14.44 18.63 -23.33
CA PRO A 118 15.06 17.85 -22.26
C PRO A 118 14.04 17.32 -21.24
N PRO A 119 14.31 16.15 -20.61
CA PRO A 119 13.39 15.50 -19.68
C PRO A 119 12.87 16.41 -18.56
N LEU A 120 13.76 17.23 -17.96
CA LEU A 120 13.40 18.12 -16.86
C LEU A 120 12.34 19.15 -17.28
N LEU A 121 12.43 19.69 -18.49
CA LEU A 121 11.45 20.65 -19.02
C LEU A 121 10.10 19.97 -19.26
N LYS A 122 10.10 18.71 -19.74
CA LYS A 122 8.88 17.91 -19.89
C LYS A 122 8.21 17.66 -18.53
N CYS A 123 8.98 17.23 -17.51
CA CYS A 123 8.48 17.07 -16.14
C CYS A 123 7.83 18.35 -15.62
N LEU A 124 8.51 19.49 -15.77
CA LEU A 124 8.00 20.77 -15.31
C LEU A 124 6.73 21.19 -16.06
N THR A 125 6.66 20.91 -17.36
CA THR A 125 5.49 21.17 -18.21
C THR A 125 4.30 20.31 -17.77
N ILE A 126 4.53 19.02 -17.49
CA ILE A 126 3.51 18.10 -16.93
C ILE A 126 2.99 18.67 -15.61
N VAL A 127 3.87 18.94 -14.64
CA VAL A 127 3.50 19.48 -13.32
C VAL A 127 2.71 20.79 -13.45
N THR A 128 3.11 21.68 -14.36
CA THR A 128 2.43 22.97 -14.56
C THR A 128 1.05 22.78 -15.17
N LEU A 129 0.90 21.94 -16.20
CA LEU A 129 -0.42 21.61 -16.78
C LEU A 129 -1.33 20.92 -15.76
N THR A 130 -0.82 19.96 -14.98
CA THR A 130 -1.55 19.33 -13.88
C THR A 130 -2.04 20.39 -12.90
N ARG A 131 -1.19 21.33 -12.50
CA ARG A 131 -1.57 22.40 -11.58
C ARG A 131 -2.66 23.30 -12.14
N ILE A 132 -2.61 23.66 -13.42
CA ILE A 132 -3.67 24.42 -14.10
C ILE A 132 -4.99 23.66 -14.01
N PHE A 133 -5.01 22.36 -14.35
CA PHE A 133 -6.22 21.54 -14.30
C PHE A 133 -6.75 21.34 -12.88
N MET A 134 -5.88 21.28 -11.87
CA MET A 134 -6.30 21.22 -10.46
C MET A 134 -6.95 22.53 -10.00
N LEU A 135 -6.41 23.68 -10.42
CA LEU A 135 -6.93 24.97 -10.00
C LEU A 135 -8.28 25.31 -10.65
N THR A 136 -8.66 24.65 -11.74
CA THR A 136 -10.00 24.82 -12.34
C THR A 136 -11.09 23.99 -11.64
N TRP A 137 -10.76 23.09 -10.70
CA TRP A 137 -11.72 22.18 -10.07
C TRP A 137 -12.92 22.86 -9.41
N GLU A 138 -12.72 24.03 -8.82
CA GLU A 138 -13.78 24.78 -8.15
C GLU A 138 -14.66 25.59 -9.13
N PHE A 139 -14.29 25.63 -10.42
CA PHE A 139 -14.91 26.49 -11.43
C PHE A 139 -15.41 25.69 -12.64
N PRO A 140 -16.67 25.23 -12.64
CA PRO A 140 -17.22 24.41 -13.72
C PRO A 140 -17.11 25.02 -15.12
N THR A 141 -17.19 26.35 -15.24
CA THR A 141 -16.97 27.07 -16.51
C THR A 141 -15.54 26.90 -17.02
N LEU A 142 -14.54 27.07 -16.15
CA LEU A 142 -13.13 26.90 -16.51
C LEU A 142 -12.77 25.45 -16.82
N ILE A 143 -13.45 24.48 -16.21
CA ILE A 143 -13.31 23.07 -16.60
C ILE A 143 -13.72 22.90 -18.06
N ARG A 144 -14.88 23.43 -18.47
CA ARG A 144 -15.40 23.32 -19.84
C ARG A 144 -14.55 24.08 -20.86
N GLU A 145 -14.01 25.23 -20.48
CA GLU A 145 -13.25 26.10 -21.38
C GLU A 145 -11.78 25.72 -21.51
N ILE A 146 -11.15 25.26 -20.43
CA ILE A 146 -9.69 25.04 -20.35
C ILE A 146 -9.38 23.55 -20.25
N THR A 147 -9.87 22.88 -19.21
CA THR A 147 -9.48 21.51 -18.86
C THR A 147 -9.96 20.49 -19.88
N THR A 148 -11.28 20.42 -20.10
CA THR A 148 -11.92 19.44 -20.98
C THR A 148 -11.35 19.42 -22.40
N PRO A 149 -11.17 20.56 -23.10
CA PRO A 149 -10.60 20.53 -24.46
C PRO A 149 -9.08 20.22 -24.48
N SER A 150 -8.35 20.48 -23.40
CA SER A 150 -6.89 20.29 -23.33
C SER A 150 -6.48 18.90 -22.86
N MET A 151 -7.28 18.27 -22.00
CA MET A 151 -6.95 17.03 -21.29
C MET A 151 -6.72 15.80 -22.22
N PRO A 152 -7.54 15.54 -23.26
CA PRO A 152 -7.31 14.37 -24.13
C PRO A 152 -5.95 14.45 -24.83
N THR A 153 -5.62 15.63 -25.36
CA THR A 153 -4.31 15.87 -26.01
C THR A 153 -3.17 15.73 -25.01
N PHE A 154 -3.36 16.22 -23.78
CA PHE A 154 -2.38 16.10 -22.71
C PHE A 154 -2.08 14.63 -22.37
N VAL A 155 -3.12 13.83 -22.09
CA VAL A 155 -2.98 12.41 -21.71
C VAL A 155 -2.32 11.62 -22.85
N SER A 156 -2.81 11.77 -24.09
CA SER A 156 -2.23 11.14 -25.28
C SER A 156 -0.75 11.52 -25.47
N THR A 157 -0.40 12.80 -25.31
CA THR A 157 0.99 13.27 -25.45
C THR A 157 1.90 12.69 -24.37
N CYS A 158 1.43 12.59 -23.12
CA CYS A 158 2.19 11.96 -22.04
C CYS A 158 2.47 10.48 -22.35
N LEU A 159 1.44 9.72 -22.75
CA LEU A 159 1.58 8.31 -23.10
C LEU A 159 2.53 8.10 -24.30
N ASN A 160 2.42 8.93 -25.34
CA ASN A 160 3.32 8.88 -26.49
C ASN A 160 4.78 9.18 -26.11
N ASN A 161 5.01 10.13 -25.19
CA ASN A 161 6.34 10.42 -24.66
C ASN A 161 6.93 9.24 -23.89
N LEU A 162 6.11 8.46 -23.18
CA LEU A 162 6.54 7.24 -22.48
C LEU A 162 6.79 6.06 -23.43
N ALA A 163 6.06 5.97 -24.54
CA ALA A 163 6.15 4.86 -25.49
C ALA A 163 7.24 5.05 -26.56
N SER A 164 7.48 6.28 -27.00
CA SER A 164 8.39 6.59 -28.12
C SER A 164 9.88 6.45 -27.79
N ARG A 165 10.23 6.52 -26.50
CA ARG A 165 11.62 6.42 -26.02
C ARG A 165 11.64 5.79 -24.64
N GLN A 166 12.81 5.34 -24.21
CA GLN A 166 13.02 4.97 -22.80
C GLN A 166 12.79 6.22 -21.92
N PRO A 167 11.75 6.23 -21.07
CA PRO A 167 11.45 7.38 -20.23
C PRO A 167 12.43 7.45 -19.08
N THR A 168 12.79 8.66 -18.65
CA THR A 168 13.61 8.82 -17.45
C THR A 168 12.76 8.50 -16.20
N PRO A 169 13.36 8.05 -15.08
CA PRO A 169 12.61 7.79 -13.84
C PRO A 169 11.82 9.01 -13.35
N GLN A 170 12.33 10.23 -13.56
CA GLN A 170 11.65 11.47 -13.21
C GLN A 170 10.41 11.73 -14.06
N GLU A 171 10.44 11.38 -15.35
CA GLU A 171 9.28 11.54 -16.24
C GLU A 171 8.19 10.52 -15.95
N LEU A 172 8.57 9.26 -15.67
CA LEU A 172 7.63 8.25 -15.19
C LEU A 172 6.95 8.71 -13.91
N LYS A 173 7.74 9.15 -12.92
CA LYS A 173 7.24 9.71 -11.66
C LYS A 173 6.25 10.86 -11.90
N ALA A 174 6.66 11.89 -12.64
CA ALA A 174 5.81 13.06 -12.89
C ALA A 174 4.51 12.71 -13.63
N THR A 175 4.56 11.77 -14.57
CA THR A 175 3.39 11.33 -15.33
C THR A 175 2.44 10.51 -14.47
N LEU A 176 2.95 9.56 -13.68
CA LEU A 176 2.14 8.72 -12.81
C LEU A 176 1.52 9.52 -11.65
N GLU A 177 2.25 10.46 -11.05
CA GLU A 177 1.70 11.37 -10.03
C GLU A 177 0.57 12.23 -10.61
N CYS A 178 0.77 12.75 -11.81
CA CYS A 178 -0.24 13.49 -12.55
C CYS A 178 -1.50 12.63 -12.80
N PHE A 179 -1.33 11.41 -13.30
CA PHE A 179 -2.46 10.52 -13.57
C PHE A 179 -3.20 10.13 -12.29
N ALA A 180 -2.49 9.86 -11.20
CA ALA A 180 -3.10 9.56 -9.90
C ALA A 180 -3.94 10.72 -9.35
N GLN A 181 -3.63 11.97 -9.70
CA GLN A 181 -4.39 13.16 -9.31
C GLN A 181 -5.56 13.47 -10.24
N LEU A 182 -5.36 13.35 -11.56
CA LEU A 182 -6.35 13.78 -12.55
C LEU A 182 -7.40 12.71 -12.87
N LEU A 183 -7.03 11.43 -12.86
CA LEU A 183 -7.91 10.34 -13.25
C LEU A 183 -9.20 10.31 -12.40
N PRO A 184 -9.15 10.41 -11.05
CA PRO A 184 -10.37 10.34 -10.25
C PRO A 184 -11.37 11.48 -10.48
N ARG A 185 -10.89 12.62 -11.01
CA ARG A 185 -11.71 13.80 -11.28
C ARG A 185 -12.22 13.83 -12.72
N HIS A 186 -11.51 13.18 -13.65
CA HIS A 186 -11.84 13.16 -15.07
C HIS A 186 -11.87 11.74 -15.66
N PRO A 187 -12.56 10.76 -15.02
CA PRO A 187 -12.50 9.36 -15.44
C PRO A 187 -13.00 9.14 -16.87
N THR A 188 -13.98 9.92 -17.32
CA THR A 188 -14.54 9.84 -18.68
C THR A 188 -13.52 10.17 -19.77
N ILE A 189 -12.57 11.06 -19.50
CA ILE A 189 -11.51 11.43 -20.45
C ILE A 189 -10.46 10.32 -20.52
N PHE A 190 -10.11 9.74 -19.36
CA PHE A 190 -9.14 8.65 -19.28
C PHE A 190 -9.65 7.34 -19.90
N ARG A 191 -10.98 7.13 -19.98
CA ARG A 191 -11.58 5.92 -20.59
C ARG A 191 -11.04 5.61 -21.98
N GLN A 192 -10.88 6.61 -22.85
CA GLN A 192 -10.36 6.41 -24.22
C GLN A 192 -8.88 6.00 -24.26
N HIS A 193 -8.17 6.15 -23.14
CA HIS A 193 -6.74 5.89 -23.02
C HIS A 193 -6.44 4.75 -22.03
N GLN A 194 -7.46 4.06 -21.52
CA GLN A 194 -7.32 3.06 -20.45
C GLN A 194 -6.34 1.94 -20.81
N ASP A 195 -6.45 1.36 -22.00
CA ASP A 195 -5.55 0.28 -22.45
C ASP A 195 -4.11 0.76 -22.62
N ALA A 196 -3.92 1.99 -23.10
CA ALA A 196 -2.60 2.58 -23.25
C ALA A 196 -1.95 2.87 -21.89
N VAL A 197 -2.73 3.32 -20.91
CA VAL A 197 -2.27 3.48 -19.52
C VAL A 197 -1.92 2.12 -18.94
N ALA A 198 -2.80 1.12 -19.04
CA ALA A 198 -2.57 -0.23 -18.54
C ALA A 198 -1.28 -0.84 -19.12
N LYS A 199 -1.06 -0.72 -20.45
CA LYS A 199 0.17 -1.17 -21.11
C LYS A 199 1.41 -0.47 -20.57
N ALA A 200 1.35 0.84 -20.32
CA ALA A 200 2.47 1.59 -19.74
C ALA A 200 2.75 1.18 -18.27
N LEU A 201 1.73 0.77 -17.52
CA LEU A 201 1.92 0.25 -16.17
C LEU A 201 2.57 -1.14 -16.19
N THR A 202 2.16 -2.02 -17.10
CA THR A 202 2.79 -3.33 -17.29
C THR A 202 4.29 -3.22 -17.55
N THR A 203 4.71 -2.29 -18.42
CA THR A 203 6.14 -2.08 -18.69
C THR A 203 6.90 -1.57 -17.47
N VAL A 204 6.26 -0.77 -16.61
CA VAL A 204 6.85 -0.32 -15.33
C VAL A 204 7.03 -1.49 -14.36
N PHE A 205 6.03 -2.39 -14.26
CA PHE A 205 6.08 -3.57 -13.39
C PHE A 205 7.12 -4.61 -13.86
N GLU A 206 7.29 -4.78 -15.17
CA GLU A 206 8.29 -5.70 -15.73
C GLU A 206 9.73 -5.14 -15.64
N ASN A 207 9.88 -3.82 -15.62
CA ASN A 207 11.18 -3.19 -15.58
C ASN A 207 11.77 -3.19 -14.16
N LYS A 208 12.74 -4.07 -13.94
CA LYS A 208 13.47 -4.21 -12.66
C LYS A 208 14.26 -2.97 -12.24
N ALA A 209 14.51 -2.02 -13.16
CA ALA A 209 15.19 -0.76 -12.86
C ALA A 209 14.21 0.33 -12.36
N SER A 210 12.91 0.06 -12.36
CA SER A 210 11.91 0.93 -11.73
C SER A 210 12.16 0.95 -10.22
N GLY A 211 12.53 2.10 -9.66
CA GLY A 211 12.67 2.24 -8.20
C GLY A 211 11.32 2.04 -7.49
N ASP A 212 11.34 1.58 -6.24
CA ASP A 212 10.14 1.17 -5.49
C ASP A 212 9.02 2.24 -5.49
N TYR A 213 9.37 3.50 -5.27
CA TYR A 213 8.42 4.61 -5.30
C TYR A 213 7.63 4.74 -6.62
N ILE A 214 8.28 4.46 -7.76
CA ILE A 214 7.62 4.50 -9.08
C ILE A 214 6.65 3.32 -9.22
N VAL A 215 7.04 2.15 -8.72
CA VAL A 215 6.19 0.96 -8.71
C VAL A 215 4.96 1.20 -7.83
N ASP A 216 5.10 1.82 -6.66
CA ASP A 216 3.98 2.16 -5.78
C ASP A 216 2.99 3.13 -6.44
N LEU A 217 3.52 4.15 -7.14
CA LEU A 217 2.70 5.05 -7.96
C LEU A 217 1.99 4.32 -9.09
N ALA A 218 2.68 3.40 -9.78
CA ALA A 218 2.09 2.59 -10.83
C ALA A 218 0.98 1.67 -10.28
N SER A 219 1.19 1.04 -9.13
CA SER A 219 0.17 0.24 -8.43
C SER A 219 -1.05 1.10 -8.09
N ARG A 220 -0.85 2.31 -7.57
CA ARG A 220 -1.95 3.24 -7.29
C ARG A 220 -2.72 3.63 -8.56
N VAL A 221 -2.04 4.00 -9.64
CA VAL A 221 -2.71 4.35 -10.91
C VAL A 221 -3.44 3.14 -11.49
N SER A 222 -2.85 1.94 -11.40
CA SER A 222 -3.46 0.69 -11.85
C SER A 222 -4.80 0.44 -11.17
N VAL A 223 -4.83 0.56 -9.84
CA VAL A 223 -6.07 0.45 -9.06
C VAL A 223 -7.06 1.51 -9.50
N LEU A 224 -6.67 2.78 -9.64
CA LEU A 224 -7.57 3.88 -10.00
C LEU A 224 -8.27 3.71 -11.37
N LEU A 225 -7.76 2.87 -12.28
CA LEU A 225 -8.38 2.63 -13.58
C LEU A 225 -9.82 2.08 -13.50
N HIS A 226 -10.22 1.44 -12.40
CA HIS A 226 -11.63 1.01 -12.21
C HIS A 226 -12.62 2.17 -12.34
N GLN A 227 -12.22 3.40 -12.03
CA GLN A 227 -13.09 4.58 -12.08
C GLN A 227 -13.41 4.99 -13.52
N CYS A 228 -12.65 4.51 -14.50
CA CYS A 228 -12.92 4.74 -15.92
C CYS A 228 -14.12 3.92 -16.43
N GLU A 229 -14.65 2.96 -15.68
CA GLU A 229 -15.75 2.10 -16.12
C GLU A 229 -17.08 2.90 -16.30
N PRO A 230 -17.90 2.62 -17.33
CA PRO A 230 -19.20 3.28 -17.50
C PRO A 230 -20.24 2.87 -16.45
N LYS A 231 -21.23 3.76 -16.23
CA LYS A 231 -22.52 3.50 -15.56
C LYS A 231 -22.42 2.64 -14.29
N ASN A 232 -21.95 3.21 -13.18
CA ASN A 232 -21.82 2.55 -11.86
C ASN A 232 -21.01 1.24 -11.81
N GLY A 233 -20.49 0.71 -12.92
CA GLY A 233 -19.69 -0.52 -12.98
C GLY A 233 -18.30 -0.39 -12.36
N ALA A 234 -17.93 0.79 -11.86
CA ALA A 234 -16.63 1.01 -11.20
C ALA A 234 -16.45 0.11 -9.98
N SER A 235 -17.51 -0.13 -9.19
CA SER A 235 -17.44 -1.03 -8.03
C SER A 235 -17.20 -2.47 -8.47
N ASP A 236 -18.01 -2.97 -9.41
CA ASP A 236 -17.90 -4.34 -9.92
C ASP A 236 -16.54 -4.57 -10.59
N LYS A 237 -16.04 -3.57 -11.32
CA LYS A 237 -14.71 -3.62 -11.93
C LYS A 237 -13.60 -3.65 -10.89
N TRP A 238 -13.72 -2.87 -9.82
CA TRP A 238 -12.79 -2.87 -8.70
C TRP A 238 -12.73 -4.25 -8.04
N GLU A 239 -13.89 -4.83 -7.73
CA GLU A 239 -14.01 -6.16 -7.11
C GLU A 239 -13.45 -7.26 -8.02
N ALA A 240 -13.84 -7.28 -9.30
CA ALA A 240 -13.33 -8.25 -10.26
C ALA A 240 -11.81 -8.15 -10.44
N SER A 241 -11.27 -6.93 -10.41
CA SER A 241 -9.81 -6.70 -10.54
C SER A 241 -9.06 -7.09 -9.26
N LEU A 242 -9.65 -6.89 -8.08
CA LEU A 242 -9.11 -7.39 -6.81
C LEU A 242 -9.06 -8.92 -6.79
N ILE A 243 -10.15 -9.59 -7.17
CA ILE A 243 -10.23 -11.06 -7.25
C ILE A 243 -9.20 -11.58 -8.26
N ALA A 244 -9.10 -10.97 -9.45
CA ALA A 244 -8.10 -11.34 -10.44
C ALA A 244 -6.67 -11.16 -9.91
N ASN A 245 -6.40 -10.10 -9.15
CA ASN A 245 -5.11 -9.89 -8.49
C ASN A 245 -4.82 -10.97 -7.43
N LEU A 246 -5.81 -11.42 -6.66
CA LEU A 246 -5.67 -12.53 -5.72
C LEU A 246 -5.36 -13.85 -6.44
N HIS A 247 -6.05 -14.15 -7.54
CA HIS A 247 -5.73 -15.32 -8.38
C HIS A 247 -4.28 -15.26 -8.90
N ASN A 248 -3.86 -14.10 -9.40
CA ASN A 248 -2.49 -13.90 -9.88
C ASN A 248 -1.47 -14.03 -8.74
N ALA A 249 -1.76 -13.48 -7.55
CA ALA A 249 -0.90 -13.61 -6.38
C ALA A 249 -0.72 -15.08 -5.97
N HIS A 250 -1.81 -15.86 -5.90
CA HIS A 250 -1.71 -17.29 -5.64
C HIS A 250 -0.92 -18.02 -6.73
N ALA A 251 -1.16 -17.73 -8.01
CA ALA A 251 -0.40 -18.34 -9.11
C ALA A 251 1.10 -18.01 -9.04
N MET A 252 1.46 -16.80 -8.62
CA MET A 252 2.86 -16.42 -8.40
C MET A 252 3.43 -17.05 -7.13
N ALA A 253 2.63 -17.24 -6.09
CA ALA A 253 3.01 -17.99 -4.90
C ALA A 253 3.32 -19.45 -5.24
N ASP A 254 2.50 -20.10 -6.07
CA ASP A 254 2.75 -21.46 -6.57
C ASP A 254 4.08 -21.57 -7.31
N ARG A 255 4.42 -20.58 -8.15
CA ARG A 255 5.73 -20.54 -8.82
C ARG A 255 6.88 -20.33 -7.82
N THR A 256 6.68 -19.46 -6.83
CA THR A 256 7.71 -19.14 -5.82
C THR A 256 7.99 -20.33 -4.91
N PHE A 257 6.94 -21.04 -4.50
CA PHE A 257 6.97 -22.13 -3.53
C PHE A 257 6.92 -23.51 -4.18
N MET A 258 7.24 -23.61 -5.47
CA MET A 258 7.10 -24.87 -6.21
C MET A 258 7.97 -26.01 -5.66
N SER A 259 9.11 -25.67 -5.05
CA SER A 259 10.03 -26.61 -4.38
C SER A 259 9.63 -26.96 -2.94
N ILE A 260 8.54 -26.36 -2.44
CA ILE A 260 7.99 -26.58 -1.09
C ILE A 260 6.77 -27.50 -1.16
N GLU A 261 6.61 -28.35 -0.16
CA GLU A 261 5.36 -29.05 0.12
C GLU A 261 4.52 -28.20 1.10
N GLU A 262 3.52 -27.52 0.57
CA GLU A 262 2.62 -26.68 1.36
C GLU A 262 1.49 -27.51 2.00
N ASP A 263 1.31 -27.37 3.31
CA ASP A 263 0.17 -27.94 4.07
C ASP A 263 -1.08 -27.04 4.03
N TRP A 264 -0.96 -25.83 3.47
CA TRP A 264 -2.06 -24.89 3.37
C TRP A 264 -3.16 -25.37 2.41
N GLN A 265 -4.41 -25.16 2.83
CA GLN A 265 -5.60 -25.37 2.01
C GLN A 265 -6.49 -24.13 2.14
N SER A 266 -6.97 -23.61 1.01
CA SER A 266 -7.83 -22.43 1.00
C SER A 266 -9.14 -22.70 1.72
N VAL A 267 -9.49 -21.83 2.65
CA VAL A 267 -10.77 -21.88 3.39
C VAL A 267 -11.89 -21.15 2.66
N THR A 268 -11.59 -20.39 1.59
CA THR A 268 -12.58 -19.61 0.85
C THR A 268 -13.20 -20.36 -0.34
N GLY A 269 -12.93 -21.66 -0.48
CA GLY A 269 -13.52 -22.53 -1.51
C GLY A 269 -13.04 -22.26 -2.94
N THR A 270 -12.18 -21.27 -3.13
CA THR A 270 -11.58 -20.89 -4.41
C THR A 270 -10.35 -21.75 -4.67
N GLN A 271 -10.46 -22.71 -5.59
CA GLN A 271 -9.29 -23.45 -6.09
C GLN A 271 -8.45 -22.50 -6.96
N PHE A 272 -7.37 -21.98 -6.39
CA PHE A 272 -6.59 -20.96 -7.07
C PHE A 272 -5.63 -21.50 -8.15
N ILE A 273 -5.27 -22.80 -8.17
CA ILE A 273 -4.41 -23.39 -9.24
C ILE A 273 -4.66 -24.89 -9.52
N ASN A 274 -4.42 -25.28 -10.78
CA ASN A 274 -4.21 -26.65 -11.26
C ASN A 274 -2.74 -27.11 -11.06
N LYS A 275 -2.44 -27.73 -9.90
CA LYS A 275 -1.09 -28.14 -9.46
C LYS A 275 -0.35 -29.06 -10.47
N ASN A 276 -1.08 -29.78 -11.33
CA ASN A 276 -0.52 -30.75 -12.27
C ASN A 276 0.27 -30.09 -13.42
N ILE A 277 -0.18 -28.93 -13.90
CA ILE A 277 0.47 -28.23 -15.02
C ILE A 277 1.82 -27.64 -14.58
N LEU A 278 1.87 -27.10 -13.36
CA LEU A 278 3.09 -26.52 -12.83
C LEU A 278 4.14 -27.60 -12.53
N SER A 279 3.74 -28.76 -12.00
CA SER A 279 4.67 -29.87 -11.77
C SER A 279 5.32 -30.37 -13.06
N GLU A 280 4.57 -30.46 -14.16
CA GLU A 280 5.14 -30.85 -15.46
C GLU A 280 6.13 -29.79 -15.99
N SER A 281 5.78 -28.51 -15.87
CA SER A 281 6.65 -27.41 -16.28
C SER A 281 7.95 -27.35 -15.47
N TYR A 282 7.90 -27.72 -14.19
CA TYR A 282 9.05 -27.76 -13.31
C TYR A 282 10.03 -28.86 -13.69
N SER A 283 9.54 -30.09 -13.90
CA SER A 283 10.38 -31.20 -14.35
C SER A 283 11.12 -30.87 -15.65
N ARG A 284 10.42 -30.24 -16.61
CA ARG A 284 11.01 -29.80 -17.87
C ARG A 284 12.08 -28.71 -17.69
N ALA A 285 11.89 -27.82 -16.74
CA ALA A 285 12.83 -26.75 -16.46
C ALA A 285 14.07 -27.23 -15.71
N GLN A 286 13.96 -28.26 -14.86
CA GLN A 286 15.12 -28.93 -14.27
C GLN A 286 16.03 -29.56 -15.33
N GLU A 287 15.47 -29.95 -16.49
CA GLU A 287 16.22 -30.51 -17.62
C GLU A 287 16.88 -29.44 -18.52
N ALA A 288 16.68 -28.14 -18.24
CA ALA A 288 17.21 -27.05 -19.07
C ALA A 288 18.76 -27.03 -19.04
N SER A 289 19.38 -27.01 -20.22
CA SER A 289 20.85 -27.05 -20.36
C SER A 289 21.58 -25.74 -20.04
N THR A 290 20.86 -24.62 -19.96
CA THR A 290 21.42 -23.27 -19.82
C THR A 290 21.22 -22.73 -18.40
N PRO A 291 22.27 -22.20 -17.74
CA PRO A 291 22.14 -21.64 -16.38
C PRO A 291 21.14 -20.49 -16.25
N ALA A 292 20.93 -19.71 -17.32
CA ALA A 292 19.97 -18.60 -17.36
C ALA A 292 18.51 -19.08 -17.33
N ASP A 293 18.26 -20.29 -17.82
CA ASP A 293 16.95 -20.95 -17.86
C ASP A 293 16.78 -21.93 -16.68
N GLY A 294 17.65 -21.85 -15.68
CA GLY A 294 17.55 -22.70 -14.50
C GLY A 294 16.27 -22.46 -13.70
N PRO A 295 15.81 -23.45 -12.91
CA PRO A 295 14.59 -23.37 -12.12
C PRO A 295 14.49 -22.14 -11.20
N VAL A 296 15.61 -21.70 -10.62
CA VAL A 296 15.69 -20.51 -9.76
C VAL A 296 15.24 -19.24 -10.48
N THR A 297 15.68 -19.05 -11.72
CA THR A 297 15.34 -17.86 -12.51
C THR A 297 13.92 -17.97 -13.06
N GLN A 298 13.54 -19.16 -13.55
CA GLN A 298 12.24 -19.39 -14.18
C GLN A 298 11.06 -19.36 -13.20
N PHE A 299 11.26 -19.80 -11.95
CA PHE A 299 10.17 -19.94 -10.99
C PHE A 299 10.35 -19.12 -9.73
N VAL A 300 11.43 -19.31 -8.97
CA VAL A 300 11.60 -18.63 -7.67
C VAL A 300 11.70 -17.13 -7.86
N THR A 301 12.61 -16.66 -8.72
CA THR A 301 12.84 -15.23 -8.94
C THR A 301 11.66 -14.58 -9.67
N ALA A 302 11.17 -15.19 -10.75
CA ALA A 302 10.03 -14.66 -11.50
C ALA A 302 8.74 -14.65 -10.68
N GLY A 303 8.49 -15.74 -9.94
CA GLY A 303 7.37 -15.87 -9.00
C GLY A 303 7.45 -14.84 -7.89
N TYR A 304 8.61 -14.68 -7.24
CA TYR A 304 8.81 -13.68 -6.20
C TYR A 304 8.54 -12.26 -6.71
N GLN A 305 9.10 -11.88 -7.86
CA GLN A 305 8.89 -10.55 -8.44
C GLN A 305 7.41 -10.29 -8.78
N GLY A 306 6.74 -11.28 -9.37
CA GLY A 306 5.31 -11.23 -9.62
C GLY A 306 4.51 -11.10 -8.32
N LEU A 307 4.85 -11.89 -7.30
CA LEU A 307 4.18 -11.89 -6.01
C LEU A 307 4.31 -10.54 -5.30
N MET A 308 5.51 -9.95 -5.24
CA MET A 308 5.74 -8.63 -4.66
C MET A 308 4.92 -7.54 -5.36
N THR A 309 4.78 -7.62 -6.69
CA THR A 309 3.94 -6.68 -7.46
C THR A 309 2.46 -6.83 -7.11
N ASN A 310 1.96 -8.07 -6.99
CA ASN A 310 0.58 -8.32 -6.60
C ASN A 310 0.29 -7.90 -5.15
N LEU A 311 1.24 -8.08 -4.22
CA LEU A 311 1.13 -7.58 -2.84
C LEU A 311 1.09 -6.05 -2.79
N ARG A 312 1.92 -5.35 -3.58
CA ARG A 312 1.85 -3.88 -3.72
C ARG A 312 0.51 -3.42 -4.29
N LEU A 313 -0.04 -4.15 -5.26
CA LEU A 313 -1.39 -3.89 -5.77
C LEU A 313 -2.45 -4.07 -4.67
N LEU A 314 -2.37 -5.12 -3.84
CA LEU A 314 -3.27 -5.28 -2.68
C LEU A 314 -3.17 -4.11 -1.72
N SER A 315 -1.95 -3.68 -1.37
CA SER A 315 -1.72 -2.46 -0.58
C SER A 315 -2.41 -1.24 -1.21
N ALA A 316 -2.26 -1.05 -2.52
CA ALA A 316 -2.88 0.05 -3.24
C ALA A 316 -4.42 -0.04 -3.28
N TYR A 317 -5.01 -1.24 -3.37
CA TYR A 317 -6.47 -1.45 -3.31
C TYR A 317 -7.03 -0.95 -1.97
N PHE A 318 -6.45 -1.34 -0.85
CA PHE A 318 -6.96 -0.96 0.48
C PHE A 318 -6.58 0.46 0.90
N ALA A 319 -5.49 1.02 0.37
CA ALA A 319 -5.09 2.41 0.65
C ALA A 319 -5.85 3.45 -0.19
N SER A 320 -6.43 3.06 -1.33
CA SER A 320 -7.07 4.00 -2.25
C SER A 320 -8.51 4.31 -1.86
N ALA A 321 -8.88 5.59 -1.92
CA ALA A 321 -10.28 6.01 -1.79
C ALA A 321 -11.07 5.72 -3.07
N THR A 322 -12.30 5.23 -2.92
CA THR A 322 -13.25 4.98 -4.00
C THR A 322 -14.40 5.99 -3.92
N SER A 323 -15.02 6.31 -5.06
CA SER A 323 -16.19 7.20 -5.12
C SER A 323 -17.50 6.52 -4.74
N ALA A 324 -17.52 5.18 -4.73
CA ALA A 324 -18.64 4.35 -4.35
C ALA A 324 -18.19 3.24 -3.37
N PRO A 325 -19.11 2.67 -2.59
CA PRO A 325 -18.83 1.48 -1.78
C PRO A 325 -18.32 0.32 -2.65
N VAL A 326 -17.38 -0.46 -2.12
CA VAL A 326 -16.78 -1.64 -2.79
C VAL A 326 -16.67 -2.81 -1.82
N VAL A 327 -16.65 -4.04 -2.35
CA VAL A 327 -16.52 -5.28 -1.57
C VAL A 327 -15.05 -5.73 -1.55
N GLY A 328 -14.39 -5.57 -0.40
CA GLY A 328 -12.95 -5.83 -0.24
C GLY A 328 -12.52 -7.27 0.00
N SER A 329 -13.45 -8.23 0.14
CA SER A 329 -13.19 -9.67 0.33
C SER A 329 -12.04 -9.99 1.30
N VAL A 330 -12.05 -9.38 2.49
CA VAL A 330 -10.98 -9.47 3.51
C VAL A 330 -10.62 -10.92 3.86
N GLY A 331 -11.60 -11.83 3.87
CA GLY A 331 -11.35 -13.25 4.10
C GLY A 331 -10.44 -13.90 3.05
N ALA A 332 -10.61 -13.60 1.77
CA ALA A 332 -9.75 -14.12 0.70
C ALA A 332 -8.34 -13.51 0.75
N VAL A 333 -8.23 -12.25 1.16
CA VAL A 333 -6.93 -11.63 1.42
C VAL A 333 -6.25 -12.28 2.62
N ALA A 334 -6.97 -12.50 3.71
CA ALA A 334 -6.46 -13.18 4.90
C ALA A 334 -6.01 -14.61 4.60
N ASP A 335 -6.73 -15.33 3.73
CA ASP A 335 -6.35 -16.67 3.26
C ASP A 335 -5.01 -16.67 2.51
N LEU A 336 -4.83 -15.73 1.56
CA LEU A 336 -3.55 -15.52 0.87
C LEU A 336 -2.43 -15.15 1.86
N LEU A 337 -2.67 -14.18 2.73
CA LEU A 337 -1.67 -13.74 3.70
C LEU A 337 -1.28 -14.90 4.62
N THR A 338 -2.24 -15.70 5.09
CA THR A 338 -1.99 -16.89 5.91
C THR A 338 -1.10 -17.89 5.18
N ARG A 339 -1.38 -18.19 3.90
CA ARG A 339 -0.53 -19.05 3.06
C ARG A 339 0.91 -18.55 2.94
N LEU A 340 1.09 -17.27 2.61
CA LEU A 340 2.42 -16.69 2.43
C LEU A 340 3.18 -16.65 3.75
N MET A 341 2.47 -16.29 4.81
CA MET A 341 3.01 -16.19 6.15
C MET A 341 3.15 -17.53 6.85
N SER A 342 2.64 -18.66 6.34
CA SER A 342 2.79 -20.02 6.94
C SER A 342 4.04 -20.76 6.47
N ASN A 343 4.78 -20.19 5.53
CA ASN A 343 6.05 -20.73 5.06
C ASN A 343 7.18 -19.97 5.78
N THR A 344 7.73 -20.53 6.87
CA THR A 344 8.86 -19.92 7.59
C THR A 344 10.04 -20.87 7.74
N ILE A 345 11.22 -20.27 7.66
CA ILE A 345 12.50 -20.93 7.96
C ILE A 345 12.93 -20.40 9.32
N SER A 346 12.97 -21.28 10.31
CA SER A 346 13.51 -20.88 11.60
C SER A 346 15.03 -20.79 11.53
N THR A 347 15.55 -19.66 11.98
CA THR A 347 16.98 -19.41 12.16
C THR A 347 17.48 -19.78 13.56
N SER A 348 16.56 -20.13 14.45
CA SER A 348 16.83 -20.58 15.82
C SER A 348 16.62 -22.10 15.94
N SER A 349 16.87 -22.69 17.11
CA SER A 349 16.69 -24.12 17.39
C SER A 349 15.24 -24.64 17.26
N ALA A 350 14.30 -23.80 16.80
CA ALA A 350 12.95 -24.22 16.45
C ALA A 350 12.95 -24.91 15.07
N ARG A 351 12.07 -25.90 14.90
CA ARG A 351 11.98 -26.66 13.67
C ARG A 351 11.39 -25.76 12.57
N SER A 352 12.12 -25.60 11.46
CA SER A 352 11.60 -24.98 10.22
C SER A 352 10.29 -25.65 9.80
N THR A 353 9.29 -24.88 9.37
CA THR A 353 8.00 -25.43 8.92
C THR A 353 8.01 -25.80 7.45
N ILE A 354 8.96 -25.25 6.68
CA ILE A 354 9.13 -25.57 5.28
C ILE A 354 9.66 -27.00 5.13
N ARG A 355 8.91 -27.81 4.38
CA ARG A 355 9.34 -29.12 3.88
C ARG A 355 9.67 -28.98 2.40
N PHE A 356 10.95 -29.06 2.07
CA PHE A 356 11.38 -29.07 0.68
C PHE A 356 11.13 -30.43 0.05
N LYS A 357 10.69 -30.43 -1.21
CA LYS A 357 10.62 -31.66 -2.01
C LYS A 357 12.02 -32.24 -2.19
N ARG A 358 12.11 -33.56 -2.36
CA ARG A 358 13.38 -34.30 -2.45
C ARG A 358 14.27 -33.84 -3.60
N ASP A 359 13.66 -33.39 -4.69
CA ASP A 359 14.27 -32.92 -5.93
C ASP A 359 14.66 -31.44 -5.93
N ALA A 360 14.31 -30.69 -4.88
CA ALA A 360 14.65 -29.26 -4.78
C ALA A 360 16.17 -29.06 -4.75
N ALA A 361 16.69 -28.28 -5.71
CA ALA A 361 18.11 -27.99 -5.85
C ALA A 361 18.60 -27.08 -4.71
N ARG A 362 19.90 -27.09 -4.43
CA ARG A 362 20.47 -26.25 -3.36
C ARG A 362 20.30 -24.76 -3.68
N GLU A 363 20.52 -24.34 -4.93
CA GLU A 363 20.38 -22.94 -5.30
C GLU A 363 18.95 -22.42 -5.09
N GLU A 364 17.93 -23.27 -5.29
CA GLU A 364 16.53 -22.92 -5.05
C GLU A 364 16.23 -22.72 -3.56
N ARG A 365 16.77 -23.59 -2.70
CA ARG A 365 16.60 -23.48 -1.25
C ARG A 365 17.25 -22.21 -0.73
N ASP A 366 18.46 -21.91 -1.21
CA ASP A 366 19.20 -20.70 -0.84
C ASP A 366 18.45 -19.45 -1.32
N ALA A 367 17.98 -19.43 -2.57
CA ALA A 367 17.19 -18.33 -3.12
C ALA A 367 15.86 -18.12 -2.38
N LEU A 368 15.15 -19.20 -2.03
CA LEU A 368 13.91 -19.11 -1.27
C LEU A 368 14.16 -18.52 0.13
N THR A 369 15.24 -18.97 0.79
CA THR A 369 15.62 -18.46 2.12
C THR A 369 15.92 -16.96 2.08
N GLU A 370 16.49 -16.46 0.98
CA GLU A 370 16.73 -15.03 0.80
C GLU A 370 15.44 -14.22 0.61
N VAL A 371 14.48 -14.72 -0.17
CA VAL A 371 13.28 -13.94 -0.52
C VAL A 371 12.17 -14.00 0.53
N LEU A 372 12.09 -15.06 1.33
CA LEU A 372 11.00 -15.26 2.30
C LEU A 372 10.82 -14.11 3.30
N PRO A 373 11.87 -13.59 3.97
CA PRO A 373 11.71 -12.46 4.89
C PRO A 373 11.08 -11.24 4.20
N ARG A 374 11.44 -10.96 2.94
CA ARG A 374 10.87 -9.84 2.16
C ARG A 374 9.39 -10.07 1.84
N ILE A 375 9.00 -11.31 1.53
CA ILE A 375 7.59 -11.69 1.35
C ILE A 375 6.82 -11.45 2.66
N HIS A 376 7.37 -11.87 3.81
CA HIS A 376 6.73 -11.67 5.12
C HIS A 376 6.56 -10.18 5.45
N VAL A 377 7.58 -9.35 5.20
CA VAL A 377 7.48 -7.88 5.39
C VAL A 377 6.35 -7.31 4.51
N ALA A 378 6.30 -7.66 3.22
CA ALA A 378 5.23 -7.19 2.34
C ALA A 378 3.83 -7.67 2.78
N CYS A 379 3.70 -8.89 3.30
CA CYS A 379 2.44 -9.37 3.87
C CYS A 379 2.02 -8.57 5.11
N LEU A 380 2.97 -8.28 5.99
CA LEU A 380 2.74 -7.45 7.18
C LEU A 380 2.38 -6.01 6.81
N GLU A 381 2.94 -5.46 5.73
CA GLU A 381 2.55 -4.15 5.19
C GLU A 381 1.11 -4.15 4.67
N VAL A 382 0.68 -5.16 3.92
CA VAL A 382 -0.72 -5.31 3.48
C VAL A 382 -1.64 -5.37 4.70
N LEU A 383 -1.31 -6.20 5.70
CA LEU A 383 -2.09 -6.31 6.93
C LEU A 383 -2.14 -4.98 7.71
N SER A 384 -1.02 -4.27 7.77
CA SER A 384 -0.90 -2.93 8.38
C SER A 384 -1.88 -1.93 7.75
N ILE A 385 -1.99 -1.93 6.42
CA ILE A 385 -2.91 -1.05 5.67
C ILE A 385 -4.38 -1.46 5.90
N ILE A 386 -4.66 -2.76 5.94
CA ILE A 386 -6.02 -3.26 6.25
C ILE A 386 -6.43 -2.82 7.66
N LEU A 387 -5.54 -2.91 8.64
CA LEU A 387 -5.79 -2.44 10.02
C LEU A 387 -6.04 -0.93 10.07
N ASP A 388 -5.25 -0.11 9.35
CA ASP A 388 -5.47 1.33 9.29
C ASP A 388 -6.80 1.70 8.62
N ARG A 389 -7.20 0.93 7.61
CA ARG A 389 -8.41 1.20 6.83
C ARG A 389 -9.68 0.81 7.56
N TYR A 390 -9.70 -0.37 8.18
CA TYR A 390 -10.91 -0.93 8.77
C TYR A 390 -10.99 -0.77 10.30
N GLY A 391 -9.85 -0.61 10.98
CA GLY A 391 -9.79 -0.46 12.43
C GLY A 391 -10.64 -1.51 13.16
N ASN A 392 -11.57 -1.04 13.99
CA ASN A 392 -12.45 -1.91 14.80
C ASN A 392 -13.40 -2.78 13.96
N ALA A 393 -13.62 -2.49 12.67
CA ALA A 393 -14.53 -3.28 11.84
C ALA A 393 -14.03 -4.72 11.58
N ILE A 394 -12.73 -4.97 11.73
CA ILE A 394 -12.11 -6.30 11.57
C ILE A 394 -11.81 -7.01 12.90
N THR A 395 -12.41 -6.56 14.01
CA THR A 395 -12.23 -7.16 15.34
C THR A 395 -12.30 -8.69 15.36
N PRO A 396 -13.28 -9.36 14.69
CA PRO A 396 -13.35 -10.82 14.69
C PRO A 396 -12.13 -11.53 14.09
N ALA A 397 -11.37 -10.86 13.22
CA ALA A 397 -10.19 -11.42 12.56
C ALA A 397 -8.87 -11.10 13.29
N LEU A 398 -8.88 -10.26 14.34
CA LEU A 398 -7.66 -9.80 14.98
C LEU A 398 -6.89 -10.89 15.73
N GLN A 399 -7.59 -11.82 16.41
CA GLN A 399 -6.93 -12.90 17.14
C GLN A 399 -6.15 -13.84 16.19
N PRO A 400 -6.73 -14.34 15.08
CA PRO A 400 -5.98 -15.08 14.06
C PRO A 400 -4.76 -14.31 13.52
N PHE A 401 -4.90 -13.00 13.28
CA PHE A 401 -3.77 -12.19 12.82
C PHE A 401 -2.68 -12.04 13.87
N LEU A 402 -3.05 -11.88 15.15
CA LEU A 402 -2.09 -11.81 16.25
C LEU A 402 -1.30 -13.12 16.36
N ASP A 403 -1.98 -14.26 16.31
CA ASP A 403 -1.37 -15.58 16.36
C ASP A 403 -0.40 -15.79 15.18
N GLN A 404 -0.82 -15.39 13.96
CA GLN A 404 0.02 -15.47 12.76
C GLN A 404 1.27 -14.59 12.86
N ILE A 405 1.16 -13.37 13.39
CA ILE A 405 2.32 -12.47 13.59
C ILE A 405 3.26 -13.04 14.63
N MET A 406 2.74 -13.60 15.73
CA MET A 406 3.58 -14.24 16.76
C MET A 406 4.32 -15.44 16.20
N TRP A 407 3.66 -16.21 15.36
CA TRP A 407 4.27 -17.34 14.67
C TRP A 407 5.44 -16.91 13.78
N ILE A 408 5.26 -15.88 12.95
CA ILE A 408 6.34 -15.30 12.12
C ILE A 408 7.46 -14.75 12.99
N PHE A 409 7.13 -14.01 14.05
CA PHE A 409 8.11 -13.45 14.96
C PHE A 409 8.99 -14.56 15.58
N HIS A 410 8.39 -15.65 16.05
CA HIS A 410 9.16 -16.75 16.62
C HIS A 410 10.06 -17.47 15.60
N ALA A 411 9.64 -17.56 14.34
CA ALA A 411 10.43 -18.21 13.31
C ALA A 411 11.54 -17.30 12.75
N SER A 412 11.22 -16.03 12.50
CA SER A 412 12.01 -15.11 11.67
C SER A 412 12.53 -13.88 12.42
N SER A 413 12.42 -13.82 13.75
CA SER A 413 12.89 -12.66 14.54
C SER A 413 14.36 -12.32 14.35
N ALA A 414 15.23 -13.23 13.89
CA ALA A 414 16.62 -12.89 13.58
C ALA A 414 16.75 -11.84 12.46
N ASN A 415 15.76 -11.75 11.57
CA ASN A 415 15.72 -10.71 10.55
C ASN A 415 15.14 -9.40 11.15
N VAL A 416 15.93 -8.33 11.09
CA VAL A 416 15.60 -7.02 11.66
C VAL A 416 14.36 -6.40 11.00
N GLU A 417 14.20 -6.53 9.69
CA GLU A 417 13.07 -5.96 8.94
C GLU A 417 11.76 -6.67 9.31
N VAL A 418 11.78 -8.00 9.36
CA VAL A 418 10.61 -8.79 9.80
C VAL A 418 10.26 -8.43 11.24
N ARG A 419 11.25 -8.40 12.14
CA ARG A 419 11.04 -8.01 13.54
C ARG A 419 10.39 -6.62 13.65
N THR A 420 10.92 -5.65 12.93
CA THR A 420 10.39 -4.27 12.87
C THR A 420 8.94 -4.25 12.38
N ALA A 421 8.64 -4.94 11.28
CA ALA A 421 7.29 -5.04 10.74
C ALA A 421 6.31 -5.70 11.73
N THR A 422 6.74 -6.76 12.44
CA THR A 422 5.90 -7.40 13.47
C THR A 422 5.64 -6.50 14.68
N TYR A 423 6.57 -5.60 15.04
CA TYR A 423 6.33 -4.59 16.08
C TYR A 423 5.29 -3.55 15.64
N ILE A 424 5.40 -3.06 14.40
CA ILE A 424 4.46 -2.08 13.84
C ILE A 424 3.04 -2.66 13.78
N VAL A 425 2.88 -3.87 13.22
CA VAL A 425 1.55 -4.49 13.08
C VAL A 425 1.02 -4.96 14.43
N GLY A 426 1.88 -5.55 15.27
CA GLY A 426 1.49 -6.00 16.61
C GLY A 426 0.97 -4.84 17.47
N LYS A 427 1.61 -3.67 17.41
CA LYS A 427 1.10 -2.44 18.05
C LYS A 427 -0.32 -2.13 17.61
N LYS A 428 -0.58 -2.08 16.31
CA LYS A 428 -1.90 -1.73 15.76
C LYS A 428 -3.00 -2.71 16.21
N ILE A 429 -2.70 -4.01 16.25
CA ILE A 429 -3.66 -5.00 16.74
C ILE A 429 -3.93 -4.80 18.24
N LEU A 430 -2.88 -4.59 19.04
CA LEU A 430 -3.00 -4.39 20.48
C LEU A 430 -3.70 -3.08 20.86
N ASP A 431 -3.56 -2.03 20.04
CA ASP A 431 -4.32 -0.77 20.19
C ASP A 431 -5.84 -0.99 20.00
N ILE A 432 -6.25 -1.99 19.21
CA ILE A 432 -7.67 -2.29 18.96
C ILE A 432 -8.22 -3.29 19.99
N SER A 433 -7.51 -4.40 20.26
CA SER A 433 -8.05 -5.52 21.03
C SER A 433 -7.21 -5.95 22.24
N GLY A 434 -6.17 -5.20 22.61
CA GLY A 434 -5.25 -5.58 23.70
C GLY A 434 -5.95 -5.85 25.04
N GLN A 435 -6.92 -5.02 25.42
CA GLN A 435 -7.64 -5.13 26.70
C GLN A 435 -8.54 -6.37 26.77
N SER A 436 -8.89 -6.97 25.63
CA SER A 436 -9.73 -8.17 25.56
C SER A 436 -8.94 -9.47 25.69
N LEU A 437 -7.61 -9.41 25.70
CA LEU A 437 -6.76 -10.59 25.76
C LEU A 437 -6.82 -11.26 27.13
N THR A 438 -6.98 -12.58 27.12
CA THR A 438 -6.94 -13.40 28.33
C THR A 438 -5.50 -13.77 28.70
N LYS A 439 -5.34 -14.52 29.80
CA LYS A 439 -4.02 -14.91 30.33
C LYS A 439 -3.16 -15.70 29.34
N ASP A 440 -3.74 -16.61 28.56
CA ASP A 440 -2.96 -17.50 27.69
C ASP A 440 -2.35 -16.78 26.47
N PRO A 441 -3.10 -15.95 25.70
CA PRO A 441 -2.51 -15.10 24.67
C PRO A 441 -1.40 -14.19 25.19
N ILE A 442 -1.58 -13.60 26.37
CA ILE A 442 -0.55 -12.74 27.00
C ILE A 442 0.70 -13.55 27.37
N ALA A 443 0.54 -14.79 27.84
CA ALA A 443 1.66 -15.68 28.11
C ALA A 443 2.44 -16.02 26.83
N ALA A 444 1.75 -16.20 25.69
CA ALA A 444 2.39 -16.41 24.39
C ALA A 444 3.20 -15.20 23.93
N LEU A 445 2.77 -13.97 24.24
CA LEU A 445 3.49 -12.73 23.95
C LEU A 445 4.79 -12.55 24.76
N LYS A 446 5.08 -13.39 25.77
CA LYS A 446 6.22 -13.19 26.68
C LYS A 446 7.55 -12.97 25.94
N LYS A 447 7.89 -13.83 24.99
CA LYS A 447 9.15 -13.72 24.21
C LYS A 447 9.17 -12.46 23.34
N TYR A 448 8.02 -12.10 22.77
CA TYR A 448 7.86 -10.90 21.95
C TYR A 448 8.07 -9.62 22.77
N ILE A 449 7.47 -9.57 23.97
CA ILE A 449 7.63 -8.45 24.91
C ILE A 449 9.07 -8.34 25.41
N THR A 450 9.71 -9.48 25.75
CA THR A 450 11.11 -9.48 26.18
C THR A 450 12.04 -8.99 25.08
N ALA A 451 11.88 -9.43 23.84
CA ALA A 451 12.67 -8.95 22.72
C ALA A 451 12.47 -7.44 22.47
N CYS A 452 11.22 -6.95 22.54
CA CYS A 452 10.94 -5.52 22.46
C CYS A 452 11.69 -4.73 23.54
N CYS A 453 11.76 -5.27 24.77
CA CYS A 453 12.51 -4.64 25.85
C CYS A 453 14.02 -4.64 25.60
N GLU A 454 14.57 -5.74 25.07
CA GLU A 454 15.98 -5.88 24.72
C GLU A 454 16.40 -4.93 23.59
N ASP A 455 15.55 -4.79 22.56
CA ASP A 455 15.82 -3.93 21.40
C ASP A 455 15.83 -2.42 21.73
N ILE A 456 15.19 -2.01 22.84
CA ILE A 456 15.18 -0.62 23.32
C ILE A 456 16.44 -0.31 24.14
N LEU A 457 16.87 -1.27 24.97
CA LEU A 457 18.02 -1.12 25.85
C LEU A 457 19.31 -1.03 25.03
N PRO A 458 20.30 -0.23 25.46
CA PRO A 458 21.60 -0.24 24.81
C PRO A 458 22.19 -1.64 24.91
N THR A 459 22.48 -2.27 23.76
CA THR A 459 23.21 -3.54 23.70
C THR A 459 24.50 -3.40 24.49
N THR A 460 24.67 -4.23 25.53
CA THR A 460 25.87 -4.28 26.39
C THR A 460 27.09 -4.88 25.65
N GLU A 461 27.39 -4.34 24.47
CA GLU A 461 28.55 -4.68 23.64
C GLU A 461 29.33 -3.43 23.24
N ASP A 462 29.69 -2.63 24.24
CA ASP A 462 31.02 -1.98 24.26
C ASP A 462 31.70 -2.48 25.54
N LYS A 463 32.02 -3.79 25.58
CA LYS A 463 33.12 -4.22 26.43
C LYS A 463 34.37 -3.67 25.75
N ASP A 464 34.83 -2.52 26.24
CA ASP A 464 36.23 -2.09 26.06
C ASP A 464 37.12 -3.33 26.21
N PRO A 465 38.10 -3.56 25.32
CA PRO A 465 39.03 -4.66 25.49
C PRO A 465 39.80 -4.40 26.79
N GLN A 466 39.37 -5.05 27.86
CA GLN A 466 40.15 -5.15 29.09
C GLN A 466 41.51 -5.69 28.69
N THR A 467 42.53 -4.88 28.92
CA THR A 467 43.93 -5.25 28.94
C THR A 467 44.15 -6.28 30.04
N SER A 468 43.82 -7.53 29.79
CA SER A 468 44.26 -8.64 30.62
C SER A 468 45.71 -8.96 30.25
N ASN A 469 46.62 -8.50 31.11
CA ASN A 469 48.00 -8.94 31.16
C ASN A 469 48.08 -10.47 31.13
N GLY A 470 49.01 -10.96 30.29
CA GLY A 470 48.93 -12.30 29.73
C GLY A 470 49.32 -13.46 30.64
N ASN A 471 49.13 -14.66 30.10
CA ASN A 471 50.15 -15.70 30.19
C ASN A 471 50.13 -16.57 28.94
N LYS A 472 51.33 -16.91 28.48
CA LYS A 472 51.61 -17.63 27.24
C LYS A 472 51.10 -19.06 27.31
N GLN A 473 50.38 -19.52 26.29
CA GLN A 473 50.60 -20.84 25.72
C GLN A 473 50.25 -20.87 24.23
N GLN A 474 51.19 -21.45 23.50
CA GLN A 474 51.39 -21.36 22.06
C GLN A 474 50.66 -22.54 21.40
N SER A 475 49.63 -22.27 20.59
CA SER A 475 49.09 -23.27 19.64
C SER A 475 48.67 -22.61 18.34
N THR A 476 49.44 -22.92 17.28
CA THR A 476 49.16 -22.83 15.84
C THR A 476 47.91 -22.06 15.40
N MET A 477 48.11 -20.82 14.97
CA MET A 477 47.08 -19.95 14.37
C MET A 477 46.88 -20.28 12.89
N ASN A 478 45.64 -20.62 12.51
CA ASN A 478 45.21 -20.73 11.11
C ASN A 478 45.01 -19.32 10.51
N ALA A 479 45.51 -19.11 9.29
CA ALA A 479 45.41 -17.84 8.57
C ALA A 479 43.97 -17.41 8.21
N ASP A 480 42.99 -18.33 8.30
CA ASP A 480 41.57 -18.07 8.00
C ASP A 480 40.85 -17.23 9.05
N THR A 481 41.38 -17.11 10.27
CA THR A 481 40.72 -16.30 11.33
C THR A 481 40.93 -14.80 11.12
N PHE A 482 41.93 -14.39 10.34
CA PHE A 482 42.23 -12.98 10.08
C PHE A 482 41.44 -12.39 8.89
N LEU A 483 40.93 -13.24 7.99
CA LEU A 483 40.18 -12.81 6.79
C LEU A 483 38.68 -12.58 7.06
N LYS A 484 38.15 -12.95 8.24
CA LYS A 484 36.74 -12.72 8.60
C LYS A 484 36.47 -11.36 9.23
N GLN A 485 37.50 -10.55 9.49
CA GLN A 485 37.35 -9.28 10.22
C GLN A 485 37.37 -8.03 9.33
N SER A 486 37.30 -8.18 8.00
CA SER A 486 37.21 -7.05 7.07
C SER A 486 36.11 -7.22 6.03
N SER A 487 34.85 -7.12 6.47
CA SER A 487 33.80 -6.59 5.60
C SER A 487 32.97 -5.56 6.36
N THR A 488 33.49 -4.33 6.43
CA THR A 488 32.69 -3.16 6.79
C THR A 488 31.65 -2.92 5.69
N LYS A 489 30.49 -3.58 5.81
CA LYS A 489 29.26 -3.15 5.15
C LYS A 489 28.77 -1.86 5.84
N PRO A 490 28.49 -0.78 5.11
CA PRO A 490 27.84 0.39 5.69
C PRO A 490 26.32 0.18 5.63
N SER A 491 25.67 -0.31 6.71
CA SER A 491 24.19 -0.22 6.87
C SER A 491 23.64 -0.61 8.26
N ALA A 492 24.36 -1.35 9.10
CA ALA A 492 23.78 -1.92 10.33
C ALA A 492 23.23 -0.87 11.33
N LYS A 493 23.83 0.33 11.42
CA LYS A 493 23.40 1.36 12.37
C LYS A 493 22.04 1.99 12.02
N THR A 494 21.68 2.07 10.74
CA THR A 494 20.40 2.65 10.28
C THR A 494 19.28 1.63 10.37
N GLU A 495 19.57 0.37 10.05
CA GLU A 495 18.61 -0.75 10.17
C GLU A 495 18.17 -0.97 11.63
N LEU A 496 19.12 -0.89 12.59
CA LEU A 496 18.79 -0.94 14.02
C LEU A 496 18.01 0.30 14.50
N ALA A 497 18.16 1.47 13.85
CA ALA A 497 17.43 2.67 14.24
C ALA A 497 15.92 2.53 13.98
N GLY A 498 15.54 1.90 12.85
CA GLY A 498 14.14 1.59 12.54
C GLY A 498 13.54 0.61 13.54
N LEU A 499 14.26 -0.48 13.86
CA LEU A 499 13.85 -1.48 14.84
C LEU A 499 13.64 -0.85 16.23
N LYS A 500 14.61 -0.06 16.70
CA LYS A 500 14.52 0.62 17.99
C LYS A 500 13.33 1.58 18.03
N SER A 501 13.05 2.32 16.95
CA SER A 501 11.88 3.19 16.87
C SER A 501 10.58 2.40 16.97
N ALA A 502 10.45 1.27 16.26
CA ALA A 502 9.25 0.44 16.33
C ALA A 502 9.06 -0.18 17.72
N ALA A 503 10.14 -0.63 18.36
CA ALA A 503 10.09 -1.14 19.73
C ALA A 503 9.74 -0.04 20.74
N TRP A 504 10.32 1.16 20.58
CA TRP A 504 10.01 2.35 21.36
C TRP A 504 8.51 2.66 21.31
N ASP A 505 7.91 2.66 20.12
CA ASP A 505 6.48 2.93 19.95
C ASP A 505 5.56 1.81 20.46
N LEU A 506 6.05 0.56 20.51
CA LEU A 506 5.30 -0.60 20.97
C LEU A 506 5.23 -0.67 22.51
N LEU A 507 6.30 -0.30 23.22
CA LEU A 507 6.38 -0.45 24.69
C LEU A 507 5.24 0.25 25.46
N PRO A 508 4.87 1.52 25.20
CA PRO A 508 3.72 2.16 25.84
C PRO A 508 2.41 1.42 25.60
N THR A 509 2.23 0.89 24.39
CA THR A 509 1.05 0.12 24.00
C THR A 509 0.94 -1.17 24.81
N LEU A 510 2.05 -1.89 24.98
CA LEU A 510 2.10 -3.09 25.81
C LEU A 510 1.80 -2.79 27.28
N LEU A 511 2.32 -1.68 27.82
CA LEU A 511 2.08 -1.28 29.21
C LEU A 511 0.65 -0.78 29.46
N GLY A 512 0.07 -0.09 28.47
CA GLY A 512 -1.24 0.55 28.58
C GLY A 512 -2.42 -0.32 28.18
N GLN A 513 -2.27 -1.15 27.14
CA GLN A 513 -3.38 -1.92 26.54
C GLN A 513 -3.50 -3.36 27.05
N LEU A 514 -2.44 -3.95 27.62
CA LEU A 514 -2.53 -5.31 28.16
C LEU A 514 -3.14 -5.28 29.58
N PRO A 515 -4.12 -6.14 29.90
CA PRO A 515 -4.65 -6.26 31.25
C PRO A 515 -3.55 -6.59 32.26
N ALA A 516 -3.28 -5.67 33.19
CA ALA A 516 -2.21 -5.81 34.16
C ALA A 516 -2.37 -7.06 35.06
N GLU A 517 -3.61 -7.50 35.27
CA GLU A 517 -3.95 -8.68 36.10
C GLU A 517 -3.48 -10.01 35.49
N HIS A 518 -3.31 -10.06 34.17
CA HIS A 518 -2.90 -11.26 33.45
C HIS A 518 -1.40 -11.29 33.14
N CYS A 519 -0.73 -10.14 33.24
CA CYS A 519 0.72 -10.04 33.09
C CYS A 519 1.44 -10.63 34.30
N SER A 520 2.41 -11.51 34.07
CA SER A 520 3.27 -11.99 35.16
C SER A 520 4.09 -10.84 35.77
N ILE A 521 4.29 -10.88 37.09
CA ILE A 521 5.05 -9.84 37.82
C ILE A 521 6.45 -9.65 37.24
N ALA A 522 7.14 -10.75 36.89
CA ALA A 522 8.48 -10.70 36.31
C ALA A 522 8.48 -10.01 34.93
N LEU A 523 7.50 -10.32 34.07
CA LEU A 523 7.38 -9.69 32.75
C LEU A 523 7.10 -8.19 32.89
N ARG A 524 6.17 -7.82 33.79
CA ARG A 524 5.83 -6.43 34.04
C ARG A 524 7.02 -5.64 34.60
N ALA A 525 7.74 -6.21 35.56
CA ALA A 525 8.94 -5.60 36.13
C ALA A 525 10.04 -5.36 35.06
N THR A 526 10.20 -6.27 34.10
CA THR A 526 11.12 -6.07 32.96
C THR A 526 10.71 -4.89 32.11
N MET A 527 9.43 -4.78 31.75
CA MET A 527 8.91 -3.66 30.94
C MET A 527 9.05 -2.32 31.68
N ASP A 528 8.70 -2.28 32.97
CA ASP A 528 8.84 -1.10 33.83
C ASP A 528 10.31 -0.67 33.95
N ARG A 529 11.21 -1.64 34.15
CA ARG A 529 12.66 -1.38 34.18
C ARG A 529 13.15 -0.81 32.86
N THR A 530 12.72 -1.37 31.73
CA THR A 530 13.08 -0.86 30.41
C THR A 530 12.55 0.56 30.20
N ALA A 531 11.30 0.84 30.57
CA ALA A 531 10.71 2.18 30.46
C ALA A 531 11.51 3.23 31.26
N VAL A 532 11.93 2.89 32.49
CA VAL A 532 12.73 3.78 33.34
C VAL A 532 14.16 3.94 32.81
N LEU A 533 14.85 2.84 32.48
CA LEU A 533 16.25 2.89 32.00
C LEU A 533 16.38 3.61 30.65
N SER A 534 15.38 3.46 29.78
CA SER A 534 15.33 4.14 28.48
C SER A 534 14.81 5.58 28.55
N ARG A 535 14.34 6.03 29.73
CA ARG A 535 13.69 7.34 29.94
C ARG A 535 12.53 7.57 28.97
N HIS A 536 11.68 6.55 28.82
CA HIS A 536 10.52 6.59 27.96
C HIS A 536 9.31 7.13 28.72
N LYS A 537 9.03 8.43 28.55
CA LYS A 537 7.92 9.15 29.21
C LYS A 537 6.57 8.41 29.08
N ASP A 538 6.13 8.14 27.85
CA ASP A 538 4.77 7.61 27.63
C ASP A 538 4.62 6.17 28.15
N ALA A 539 5.68 5.37 28.13
CA ALA A 539 5.70 4.04 28.73
C ALA A 539 5.59 4.11 30.26
N VAL A 540 6.34 5.01 30.91
CA VAL A 540 6.23 5.22 32.36
C VAL A 540 4.83 5.70 32.72
N LEU A 541 4.27 6.65 31.97
CA LEU A 541 2.91 7.14 32.17
C LEU A 541 1.87 6.01 31.99
N ALA A 542 1.94 5.25 30.89
CA ALA A 542 1.05 4.12 30.64
C ALA A 542 1.12 3.09 31.78
N SER A 543 2.31 2.82 32.30
CA SER A 543 2.49 1.92 33.43
C SER A 543 1.87 2.44 34.73
N THR A 544 1.98 3.76 34.99
CA THR A 544 1.37 4.37 36.18
C THR A 544 -0.16 4.34 36.15
N LEU A 545 -0.76 4.46 34.97
CA LEU A 545 -2.21 4.45 34.81
C LEU A 545 -2.77 3.01 34.86
N ASN A 546 -2.07 2.04 34.26
CA ASN A 546 -2.46 0.64 34.24
C ASN A 546 -1.75 -0.17 35.33
N HIS A 547 -2.23 -0.07 36.57
CA HIS A 547 -1.71 -0.79 37.74
C HIS A 547 -2.52 -2.06 38.02
N THR A 548 -1.91 -3.04 38.69
CA THR A 548 -2.62 -4.25 39.12
C THR A 548 -3.60 -3.90 40.24
N SER A 549 -4.91 -4.11 40.01
CA SER A 549 -6.01 -3.75 40.92
C SER A 549 -6.07 -4.61 42.21
N THR A 550 -5.39 -5.77 42.24
CA THR A 550 -5.49 -6.67 43.40
C THR A 550 -4.68 -6.16 44.60
N ALA A 551 -5.33 -6.05 45.77
CA ALA A 551 -4.71 -5.54 47.00
C ALA A 551 -3.41 -6.26 47.43
N LYS A 552 -3.27 -7.55 47.08
CA LYS A 552 -2.03 -8.33 47.32
C LYS A 552 -0.91 -8.01 46.32
N ALA A 553 -1.24 -7.68 45.07
CA ALA A 553 -0.25 -7.28 44.05
C ALA A 553 0.14 -5.80 44.17
N ALA A 554 -0.81 -4.93 44.52
CA ALA A 554 -0.57 -3.51 44.78
C ALA A 554 0.43 -3.27 45.94
N ARG A 555 0.47 -4.17 46.94
CA ARG A 555 1.49 -4.15 48.01
C ARG A 555 2.89 -4.62 47.57
N LYS A 556 3.00 -5.33 46.44
CA LYS A 556 4.27 -5.86 45.89
C LYS A 556 4.77 -5.08 44.67
N GLY A 557 3.90 -4.36 43.96
CA GLY A 557 4.24 -3.54 42.80
C GLY A 557 4.63 -2.12 43.21
N ASN A 558 5.87 -1.72 42.96
CA ASN A 558 6.32 -0.35 43.17
C ASN A 558 5.70 0.56 42.10
N SER A 559 4.86 1.51 42.50
CA SER A 559 4.35 2.53 41.58
C SER A 559 5.49 3.34 40.97
N LEU A 560 5.43 3.57 39.65
CA LEU A 560 6.38 4.44 38.94
C LEU A 560 6.03 5.93 39.05
N LEU A 561 4.91 6.28 39.72
CA LEU A 561 4.45 7.66 39.86
C LEU A 561 5.51 8.61 40.47
N PRO A 562 6.28 8.22 41.51
CA PRO A 562 7.33 9.08 42.05
C PRO A 562 8.44 9.39 41.04
N LEU A 563 8.79 8.41 40.18
CA LEU A 563 9.80 8.61 39.13
C LEU A 563 9.26 9.51 38.02
N LEU A 564 8.01 9.28 37.59
CA LEU A 564 7.32 10.12 36.61
C LEU A 564 7.23 11.58 37.08
N ALA A 565 6.82 11.78 38.34
CA ALA A 565 6.70 13.10 38.96
C ALA A 565 8.04 13.82 39.08
N ARG A 566 9.13 13.08 39.32
CA ARG A 566 10.48 13.66 39.45
C ARG A 566 11.08 14.03 38.09
N GLU A 567 10.92 13.18 37.08
CA GLU A 567 11.61 13.33 35.79
C GLU A 567 10.82 14.19 34.79
N TYR A 568 9.48 14.22 34.88
CA TYR A 568 8.60 14.87 33.90
C TYR A 568 7.59 15.84 34.54
N ALA A 569 7.96 16.49 35.65
CA ALA A 569 7.08 17.39 36.42
C ALA A 569 6.47 18.54 35.59
N SER A 570 7.16 19.01 34.56
CA SER A 570 6.75 20.15 33.72
C SER A 570 5.81 19.77 32.58
N ASP A 571 5.55 18.48 32.38
CA ASP A 571 4.73 18.00 31.28
C ASP A 571 3.23 18.06 31.62
N ALA A 572 2.41 18.48 30.66
CA ALA A 572 0.99 18.74 30.89
C ALA A 572 0.19 17.48 31.29
N SER A 573 0.51 16.31 30.73
CA SER A 573 -0.23 15.08 31.08
C SER A 573 0.14 14.58 32.48
N VAL A 574 1.40 14.76 32.88
CA VAL A 574 1.88 14.45 34.24
C VAL A 574 1.34 15.47 35.25
N GLU A 575 1.32 16.76 34.90
CA GLU A 575 0.72 17.81 35.74
C GLU A 575 -0.75 17.54 36.00
N ALA A 576 -1.51 17.14 34.98
CA ALA A 576 -2.92 16.81 35.10
C ALA A 576 -3.17 15.62 36.05
N LEU A 577 -2.26 14.63 36.07
CA LEU A 577 -2.32 13.49 36.99
C LEU A 577 -2.00 13.90 38.44
N LEU A 578 -0.97 14.72 38.64
CA LEU A 578 -0.52 15.14 39.97
C LEU A 578 -1.42 16.21 40.59
N ARG A 579 -2.01 17.09 39.78
CA ARG A 579 -2.87 18.20 40.19
C ARG A 579 -4.10 18.28 39.28
N PRO A 580 -5.12 17.44 39.54
CA PRO A 580 -6.38 17.47 38.78
C PRO A 580 -7.01 18.87 38.83
N ARG A 581 -7.32 19.42 37.65
CA ARG A 581 -7.94 20.77 37.52
C ARG A 581 -9.46 20.76 37.71
N MET A 582 -10.02 19.58 37.99
CA MET A 582 -11.43 19.39 38.36
C MET A 582 -11.50 18.81 39.77
N PRO A 583 -12.57 19.10 40.54
CA PRO A 583 -12.80 18.48 41.84
C PRO A 583 -12.75 16.95 41.72
N ILE A 584 -11.92 16.31 42.53
CA ILE A 584 -11.80 14.85 42.54
C ILE A 584 -13.03 14.28 43.24
N LEU A 585 -13.83 13.50 42.52
CA LEU A 585 -14.88 12.69 43.13
C LEU A 585 -14.19 11.48 43.77
N GLN A 586 -14.26 11.35 45.09
CA GLN A 586 -13.80 10.15 45.78
C GLN A 586 -14.75 8.98 45.45
N THR A 587 -14.57 8.37 44.28
CA THR A 587 -15.29 7.17 43.87
C THR A 587 -14.46 5.94 44.24
N GLY A 588 -14.73 5.36 45.41
CA GLY A 588 -14.29 3.99 45.74
C GLY A 588 -13.68 3.83 47.13
N ARG A 589 -14.37 3.04 47.97
CA ARG A 589 -13.97 2.51 49.28
C ARG A 589 -13.38 3.54 50.24
N LYS A 590 -14.18 3.95 51.24
CA LYS A 590 -13.63 4.23 52.57
C LYS A 590 -12.58 3.15 52.82
N ALA A 591 -11.34 3.56 53.08
CA ALA A 591 -10.47 2.77 53.94
C ALA A 591 -11.35 2.38 55.12
N THR A 592 -11.83 1.14 55.13
CA THR A 592 -12.49 0.60 56.29
C THR A 592 -11.45 0.75 57.38
N ALA A 593 -11.83 1.42 58.46
CA ALA A 593 -11.10 1.55 59.70
C ALA A 593 -10.95 0.16 60.37
N ALA A 594 -10.38 -0.78 59.63
CA ALA A 594 -10.08 -2.16 59.97
C ALA A 594 -8.59 -2.47 59.71
N GLU A 595 -7.80 -1.48 59.27
CA GLU A 595 -6.34 -1.55 59.20
C GLU A 595 -5.66 -0.81 60.38
N THR A 596 -6.41 -0.53 61.46
CA THR A 596 -5.89 0.07 62.71
C THR A 596 -6.05 -0.84 63.94
N GLU A 597 -6.47 -2.09 63.76
CA GLU A 597 -6.60 -3.07 64.87
C GLU A 597 -5.64 -4.27 64.77
N THR A 598 -4.72 -4.30 63.79
CA THR A 598 -3.66 -5.32 63.71
C THR A 598 -2.25 -4.73 63.89
N GLU A 599 -2.13 -3.60 64.61
CA GLU A 599 -0.84 -3.10 65.12
C GLU A 599 -0.54 -3.61 66.55
N ALA A 600 -1.20 -4.69 66.98
CA ALA A 600 -0.87 -5.36 68.24
C ALA A 600 -0.74 -6.86 67.97
N MET A 601 0.45 -7.40 68.21
CA MET A 601 0.92 -8.76 67.98
C MET A 601 1.51 -8.99 66.58
N ASP A 602 2.81 -8.76 66.48
CA ASP A 602 3.77 -9.75 66.00
C ASP A 602 5.17 -9.24 66.41
N GLU A 603 5.48 -9.42 67.70
CA GLU A 603 6.86 -9.50 68.18
C GLU A 603 7.33 -10.94 67.96
N ASP A 604 8.54 -11.08 67.41
CA ASP A 604 9.44 -12.24 67.46
C ASP A 604 8.97 -13.59 66.87
N GLU A 605 9.55 -13.98 65.73
CA GLU A 605 10.43 -15.17 65.70
C GLU A 605 11.22 -15.27 64.38
N ASP A 606 12.53 -15.18 64.53
CA ASP A 606 13.54 -15.58 63.56
C ASP A 606 13.63 -17.12 63.44
N SER A 607 14.08 -17.57 62.25
CA SER A 607 14.87 -18.79 62.00
C SER A 607 14.20 -20.14 61.72
N ALA A 608 14.32 -20.51 60.43
CA ALA A 608 15.07 -21.69 59.93
C ALA A 608 14.48 -23.13 59.95
N SER A 609 14.97 -23.88 58.95
CA SER A 609 14.88 -25.32 58.62
C SER A 609 13.59 -25.79 57.94
N GLU A 610 13.61 -26.22 56.67
CA GLU A 610 14.25 -27.39 56.01
C GLU A 610 13.54 -28.73 56.21
N ALA A 611 13.57 -29.53 55.13
CA ALA A 611 13.26 -30.96 54.99
C ALA A 611 11.77 -31.35 54.97
N GLU A 612 11.31 -32.37 54.25
CA GLU A 612 11.69 -33.18 53.08
C GLU A 612 10.59 -34.27 52.99
N ASP A 613 10.58 -35.01 51.87
CA ASP A 613 9.99 -36.35 51.66
C ASP A 613 8.45 -36.47 51.50
N GLU A 614 7.94 -36.88 50.34
CA GLU A 614 7.94 -38.24 49.76
C GLU A 614 7.15 -39.24 50.61
N GLU A 615 6.03 -39.75 50.09
CA GLU A 615 5.89 -41.17 49.75
C GLU A 615 4.58 -41.45 48.99
N GLU A 616 4.76 -42.32 47.99
CA GLU A 616 3.76 -42.99 47.17
C GLU A 616 3.03 -44.07 47.98
N ASP A 617 1.80 -44.44 47.59
CA ASP A 617 1.53 -45.86 47.37
C ASP A 617 0.33 -46.07 46.41
N ASP A 618 0.60 -46.88 45.40
CA ASP A 618 -0.26 -47.36 44.33
C ASP A 618 -0.80 -48.74 44.71
N VAL A 619 -2.07 -49.08 44.39
CA VAL A 619 -2.36 -50.34 43.67
C VAL A 619 -3.82 -50.44 43.18
N THR A 620 -3.92 -50.41 41.85
CA THR A 620 -4.57 -51.41 40.95
C THR A 620 -6.08 -51.45 40.66
N ALA A 621 -6.31 -51.81 39.38
CA ALA A 621 -7.51 -51.80 38.57
C ALA A 621 -8.36 -53.07 38.59
N ALA A 622 -9.63 -52.97 38.19
CA ALA A 622 -10.36 -53.98 37.40
C ALA A 622 -11.68 -53.43 36.84
N ALA A 623 -12.11 -54.02 35.72
CA ALA A 623 -13.14 -53.56 34.79
C ALA A 623 -14.56 -54.07 35.04
N ALA A 624 -15.49 -53.55 34.21
CA ALA A 624 -16.76 -54.12 33.72
C ALA A 624 -18.09 -53.64 34.35
N SER A 625 -18.82 -52.88 33.52
CA SER A 625 -20.27 -52.96 33.19
C SER A 625 -21.27 -53.48 34.23
N GLU A 626 -22.24 -52.65 34.62
CA GLU A 626 -23.70 -52.95 34.57
C GLU A 626 -24.55 -51.71 34.95
N VAL A 627 -25.68 -51.56 34.25
CA VAL A 627 -26.79 -50.60 34.41
C VAL A 627 -27.92 -51.40 35.11
N PRO A 628 -28.72 -50.88 36.09
CA PRO A 628 -29.90 -50.06 35.74
C PRO A 628 -30.48 -49.04 36.77
N GLU A 629 -31.17 -48.06 36.16
CA GLU A 629 -32.46 -47.43 36.48
C GLU A 629 -32.71 -46.51 37.70
N ASP A 630 -33.13 -45.29 37.33
CA ASP A 630 -34.23 -44.44 37.84
C ASP A 630 -34.21 -43.81 39.23
N ALA A 631 -34.05 -42.47 39.26
CA ALA A 631 -35.08 -41.54 39.77
C ALA A 631 -34.77 -40.06 39.41
N ALA A 632 -35.83 -39.35 39.07
CA ALA A 632 -35.91 -38.03 38.42
C ALA A 632 -35.36 -36.81 39.20
N SER A 633 -34.90 -35.79 38.46
CA SER A 633 -35.49 -34.42 38.46
C SER A 633 -34.72 -33.46 37.54
N SER A 634 -35.49 -32.60 36.88
CA SER A 634 -35.20 -31.71 35.74
C SER A 634 -34.19 -30.58 35.95
N THR A 635 -33.40 -30.23 34.92
CA THR A 635 -33.26 -28.84 34.41
C THR A 635 -32.74 -28.84 32.95
N HIS A 636 -33.36 -28.02 32.09
CA HIS A 636 -33.14 -27.85 30.65
C HIS A 636 -31.71 -27.43 30.23
N VAL A 637 -31.15 -28.11 29.21
CA VAL A 637 -30.10 -27.59 28.32
C VAL A 637 -30.60 -27.73 26.88
N SER A 638 -30.85 -26.60 26.20
CA SER A 638 -31.15 -26.59 24.77
C SER A 638 -29.88 -26.81 23.96
N SER A 639 -29.92 -27.81 23.09
CA SER A 639 -28.88 -28.22 22.16
C SER A 639 -28.70 -27.24 21.01
N ASN A 640 -27.46 -26.80 20.81
CA ASN A 640 -27.01 -25.84 19.79
C ASN A 640 -26.83 -26.46 18.38
N LYS A 641 -27.61 -27.50 18.02
CA LYS A 641 -27.41 -28.27 16.79
C LYS A 641 -28.30 -27.82 15.62
N ASP A 642 -29.44 -27.21 15.91
CA ASP A 642 -30.41 -26.78 14.88
C ASP A 642 -30.07 -25.45 14.18
N VAL A 643 -29.04 -24.73 14.66
CA VAL A 643 -28.60 -23.45 14.06
C VAL A 643 -27.57 -23.68 12.95
N ALA A 644 -26.66 -24.66 13.13
CA ALA A 644 -25.62 -24.98 12.16
C ALA A 644 -26.21 -25.59 10.87
N ASP A 645 -27.23 -26.44 10.99
CA ASP A 645 -27.88 -27.06 9.84
C ASP A 645 -28.73 -26.04 9.05
N LYS A 646 -29.34 -25.05 9.74
CA LYS A 646 -30.07 -23.95 9.09
C LYS A 646 -29.15 -22.94 8.40
N GLU A 647 -27.97 -22.66 8.97
CA GLU A 647 -26.97 -21.80 8.34
C GLU A 647 -26.37 -22.45 7.09
N GLN A 648 -26.14 -23.77 7.10
CA GLN A 648 -25.71 -24.51 5.91
C GLN A 648 -26.81 -24.62 4.84
N GLU A 649 -28.08 -24.77 5.21
CA GLU A 649 -29.20 -24.73 4.24
C GLU A 649 -29.38 -23.35 3.60
N LEU A 650 -29.20 -22.26 4.36
CA LEU A 650 -29.25 -20.88 3.85
C LEU A 650 -28.11 -20.58 2.86
N VAL A 651 -26.90 -21.08 3.14
CA VAL A 651 -25.74 -20.95 2.24
C VAL A 651 -25.93 -21.78 0.97
N ASN A 652 -26.47 -23.00 1.07
CA ASN A 652 -26.76 -23.84 -0.09
C ASN A 652 -27.91 -23.28 -0.96
N TRP A 653 -28.91 -22.65 -0.34
CA TRP A 653 -29.97 -21.94 -1.06
C TRP A 653 -29.43 -20.73 -1.83
N ALA A 654 -28.61 -19.89 -1.20
CA ALA A 654 -28.00 -18.72 -1.84
C ALA A 654 -27.06 -19.11 -2.99
N LEU A 655 -26.35 -20.24 -2.87
CA LEU A 655 -25.48 -20.77 -3.92
C LEU A 655 -26.29 -21.29 -5.12
N ASN A 656 -27.43 -21.95 -4.89
CA ASN A 656 -28.32 -22.42 -5.95
C ASN A 656 -29.08 -21.29 -6.67
N GLU A 657 -29.40 -20.21 -5.96
CA GLU A 657 -30.01 -19.02 -6.56
C GLU A 657 -29.02 -18.26 -7.46
N TYR A 658 -27.76 -18.18 -7.05
CA TYR A 658 -26.68 -17.61 -7.86
C TYR A 658 -26.37 -18.44 -9.12
N VAL A 659 -26.41 -19.76 -9.04
CA VAL A 659 -26.22 -20.66 -10.20
C VAL A 659 -27.43 -20.64 -11.14
N SER A 660 -28.66 -20.55 -10.62
CA SER A 660 -29.87 -20.39 -11.45
C SER A 660 -29.90 -19.04 -12.17
N SER A 661 -29.46 -17.96 -11.51
CA SER A 661 -29.34 -16.63 -12.13
C SER A 661 -28.33 -16.60 -13.28
N LYS A 662 -27.25 -17.38 -13.19
CA LYS A 662 -26.20 -17.48 -14.24
C LYS A 662 -26.60 -18.32 -15.45
N ASN A 663 -27.52 -19.28 -15.25
CA ASN A 663 -28.06 -20.09 -16.34
C ASN A 663 -29.25 -19.41 -17.05
N ALA A 664 -29.96 -18.50 -16.39
CA ALA A 664 -31.03 -17.71 -17.01
C ALA A 664 -30.52 -16.63 -17.99
N SER A 665 -29.24 -16.23 -17.91
CA SER A 665 -28.64 -15.24 -18.81
C SER A 665 -28.01 -15.83 -20.08
N LYS A 666 -28.23 -17.12 -20.37
CA LYS A 666 -27.64 -17.80 -21.54
C LYS A 666 -28.65 -18.37 -22.55
N ASP A 667 -29.94 -18.23 -22.30
CA ASP A 667 -31.01 -18.61 -23.23
C ASP A 667 -32.04 -17.47 -23.37
N SER A 668 -31.71 -16.47 -24.17
CA SER A 668 -32.70 -15.59 -24.81
C SER A 668 -32.09 -14.86 -26.01
N ASP A 669 -31.86 -15.60 -27.11
CA ASP A 669 -31.88 -15.09 -28.49
C ASP A 669 -31.91 -16.29 -29.45
N ALA A 670 -33.07 -16.95 -29.53
CA ALA A 670 -33.51 -17.75 -30.68
C ALA A 670 -34.98 -18.20 -30.50
N GLU A 671 -35.92 -17.33 -30.87
CA GLU A 671 -37.22 -17.75 -31.43
C GLU A 671 -37.13 -17.43 -32.94
N ALA A 672 -37.63 -18.19 -33.91
CA ALA A 672 -38.82 -19.04 -33.95
C ALA A 672 -38.81 -20.02 -35.15
N MET A 673 -39.76 -20.98 -35.08
CA MET A 673 -40.30 -21.90 -36.12
C MET A 673 -39.40 -23.07 -36.56
N GLU A 674 -39.83 -24.33 -36.66
CA GLU A 674 -41.17 -24.93 -36.80
C GLU A 674 -41.12 -26.44 -36.45
N ASP A 675 -42.25 -26.95 -35.95
CA ASP A 675 -42.89 -28.28 -35.99
C ASP A 675 -42.14 -29.66 -36.12
N ALA A 676 -42.74 -30.62 -35.40
CA ALA A 676 -42.90 -32.05 -35.71
C ALA A 676 -41.73 -33.08 -35.61
N THR A 677 -41.87 -33.91 -34.57
CA THR A 677 -41.77 -35.40 -34.55
C THR A 677 -40.46 -36.17 -34.77
N GLN A 678 -40.20 -37.04 -33.78
CA GLN A 678 -39.70 -38.43 -33.86
C GLN A 678 -38.25 -38.73 -34.29
N GLY A 679 -37.51 -39.36 -33.37
CA GLY A 679 -37.02 -40.72 -33.62
C GLY A 679 -35.56 -40.92 -34.04
N ASN A 680 -34.78 -41.45 -33.10
CA ASN A 680 -33.88 -42.60 -33.24
C ASN A 680 -32.69 -42.61 -34.25
N ARG A 681 -31.53 -42.96 -33.66
CA ARG A 681 -30.65 -44.09 -34.07
C ARG A 681 -29.65 -43.90 -35.23
N ALA A 682 -28.38 -43.77 -34.80
CA ALA A 682 -27.19 -44.57 -35.16
C ALA A 682 -26.59 -44.60 -36.60
N LYS A 683 -25.24 -44.51 -36.57
CA LYS A 683 -24.23 -45.33 -37.27
C LYS A 683 -23.86 -45.05 -38.75
N ARG A 684 -22.53 -44.78 -38.89
CA ARG A 684 -21.55 -45.32 -39.87
C ARG A 684 -21.63 -44.82 -41.34
N GLN A 685 -20.52 -44.22 -41.83
CA GLN A 685 -19.51 -44.79 -42.76
C GLN A 685 -20.10 -45.06 -44.17
N ARG A 686 -19.50 -44.76 -45.34
CA ARG A 686 -18.15 -44.38 -45.80
C ARG A 686 -18.25 -44.24 -47.35
N GLU A 687 -17.40 -43.40 -47.97
CA GLU A 687 -16.83 -43.49 -49.35
C GLU A 687 -17.80 -43.42 -50.57
N ASP A 688 -17.47 -42.89 -51.75
CA ASP A 688 -16.22 -42.56 -52.45
C ASP A 688 -16.47 -41.37 -53.42
N ASP A 689 -15.47 -40.51 -53.70
CA ASP A 689 -14.81 -40.52 -55.02
C ASP A 689 -13.64 -39.51 -55.12
N GLU A 690 -12.66 -39.98 -55.89
CA GLU A 690 -11.28 -39.57 -56.16
C GLU A 690 -11.06 -38.11 -56.65
N VAL A 691 -10.02 -37.33 -56.24
CA VAL A 691 -8.54 -37.46 -56.41
C VAL A 691 -8.14 -37.18 -57.89
N LYS A 692 -7.17 -36.33 -58.31
CA LYS A 692 -6.01 -35.59 -57.73
C LYS A 692 -5.45 -34.60 -58.79
N ALA A 693 -4.75 -33.56 -58.34
CA ALA A 693 -3.39 -33.15 -58.77
C ALA A 693 -2.94 -31.93 -57.92
N VAL A 694 -2.02 -31.99 -56.93
CA VAL A 694 -0.55 -32.25 -56.94
C VAL A 694 0.21 -31.06 -57.58
N ASP A 695 1.25 -30.41 -57.04
CA ASP A 695 2.02 -30.46 -55.79
C ASP A 695 2.86 -29.16 -55.60
N LYS A 696 3.12 -28.82 -54.33
CA LYS A 696 4.36 -28.36 -53.65
C LYS A 696 5.47 -27.45 -54.27
N ARG A 697 5.81 -26.45 -53.42
CA ARG A 697 7.11 -26.08 -52.78
C ARG A 697 8.15 -25.14 -53.45
N GLN A 698 8.50 -24.10 -52.66
CA GLN A 698 9.81 -23.46 -52.37
C GLN A 698 10.59 -22.85 -53.57
N LYS A 699 11.31 -21.72 -53.52
CA LYS A 699 12.19 -21.10 -52.50
C LYS A 699 12.63 -19.70 -53.01
N SER A 700 12.73 -18.70 -52.11
CA SER A 700 13.69 -17.56 -51.98
C SER A 700 14.36 -16.84 -53.18
N ILE A 701 14.58 -15.52 -52.97
CA ILE A 701 15.67 -14.59 -53.41
C ILE A 701 15.26 -13.44 -54.39
N GLU A 702 15.31 -12.22 -53.86
CA GLU A 702 15.37 -10.86 -54.49
C GLU A 702 16.80 -10.54 -55.02
N PRO A 703 17.18 -9.35 -55.58
CA PRO A 703 16.42 -8.13 -56.00
C PRO A 703 16.87 -7.56 -57.38
N GLN A 704 16.29 -6.43 -57.86
CA GLN A 704 17.01 -5.19 -58.29
C GLN A 704 16.23 -4.19 -59.20
N VAL A 705 16.19 -2.92 -58.73
CA VAL A 705 16.33 -1.57 -59.37
C VAL A 705 15.46 -1.20 -60.61
N THR A 706 14.68 -0.10 -60.61
CA THR A 706 15.03 1.28 -61.04
C THR A 706 13.82 2.23 -60.89
N ALA A 707 13.96 3.41 -60.22
CA ALA A 707 14.03 4.79 -60.75
C ALA A 707 12.70 5.36 -61.32
N ALA A 708 12.27 6.62 -61.22
CA ALA A 708 12.63 7.88 -60.55
C ALA A 708 11.54 8.96 -60.87
N ALA A 709 11.59 10.11 -60.18
CA ALA A 709 11.10 11.47 -60.57
C ALA A 709 9.58 11.80 -60.44
N ALA A 710 9.17 12.77 -59.61
CA ALA A 710 9.07 14.26 -59.82
C ALA A 710 7.81 14.65 -60.63
N ALA A 711 7.12 15.78 -60.53
CA ALA A 711 6.97 16.96 -59.66
C ALA A 711 5.85 17.82 -60.34
N ALA A 712 5.23 18.73 -59.58
CA ALA A 712 4.59 19.99 -60.03
C ALA A 712 3.15 20.04 -60.62
N ALA A 713 2.32 20.83 -59.92
CA ALA A 713 1.53 22.00 -60.37
C ALA A 713 0.34 21.87 -61.35
N ALA A 714 -0.85 22.26 -60.87
CA ALA A 714 -1.85 23.18 -61.46
C ALA A 714 -3.10 23.12 -60.54
N GLU A 715 -3.47 24.18 -59.81
CA GLU A 715 -4.46 25.19 -60.23
C GLU A 715 -5.72 24.56 -60.84
N ASP A 716 -6.82 24.50 -60.07
CA ASP A 716 -8.09 25.02 -60.56
C ASP A 716 -9.02 25.45 -59.41
N SER A 717 -9.74 26.53 -59.70
CA SER A 717 -10.80 27.16 -58.93
C SER A 717 -12.10 26.38 -59.13
N ASP A 718 -12.96 26.29 -58.11
CA ASP A 718 -14.40 26.53 -58.28
C ASP A 718 -15.11 26.65 -56.91
N ASP A 719 -15.81 27.78 -56.77
CA ASP A 719 -16.96 28.01 -55.89
C ASP A 719 -18.09 27.04 -56.26
N ASP A 720 -18.77 26.47 -55.26
CA ASP A 720 -20.20 26.73 -55.08
C ASP A 720 -20.73 26.04 -53.81
N ASP A 721 -21.60 26.78 -53.14
CA ASP A 721 -22.36 26.46 -51.96
C ASP A 721 -23.27 25.24 -52.12
N ASP A 722 -23.43 24.44 -51.06
CA ASP A 722 -24.75 23.84 -50.79
C ASP A 722 -24.98 23.53 -49.31
N GLU A 723 -26.09 24.11 -48.88
CA GLU A 723 -26.81 24.16 -47.62
C GLU A 723 -27.28 22.78 -47.12
N PHE A 724 -27.08 22.47 -45.83
CA PHE A 724 -27.83 21.39 -45.16
C PHE A 724 -28.42 21.87 -43.82
N VAL A 725 -29.75 21.84 -43.79
CA VAL A 725 -30.68 22.44 -42.84
C VAL A 725 -30.77 21.65 -41.52
N VAL A 726 -30.79 22.38 -40.40
CA VAL A 726 -31.03 21.87 -39.04
C VAL A 726 -32.54 21.78 -38.78
N PRO A 727 -33.09 20.66 -38.27
CA PRO A 727 -34.51 20.57 -37.92
C PRO A 727 -34.86 21.35 -36.65
N GLU A 728 -35.92 22.16 -36.77
CA GLU A 728 -36.55 22.98 -35.75
C GLU A 728 -37.39 22.12 -34.77
N ILE A 729 -37.18 22.31 -33.47
CA ILE A 729 -37.98 21.68 -32.40
C ILE A 729 -39.01 22.70 -31.93
N VAL A 730 -40.27 22.43 -32.23
CA VAL A 730 -41.44 23.18 -31.76
C VAL A 730 -41.72 22.80 -30.30
N MET A 731 -41.60 23.76 -29.39
CA MET A 731 -42.12 23.69 -28.03
C MET A 731 -43.46 24.41 -27.99
N GLY A 732 -44.54 23.67 -27.75
CA GLY A 732 -45.88 24.23 -27.57
C GLY A 732 -46.02 24.89 -26.21
N GLU A 733 -46.44 26.15 -26.23
CA GLU A 733 -46.98 26.88 -25.08
C GLU A 733 -48.43 26.43 -24.83
N SER A 734 -48.78 26.20 -23.57
CA SER A 734 -50.16 26.38 -23.11
C SER A 734 -50.11 26.93 -21.69
N ASP A 735 -50.51 28.19 -21.62
CA ASP A 735 -50.75 29.00 -20.44
C ASP A 735 -52.03 28.56 -19.69
N ASP A 736 -52.07 29.00 -18.44
CA ASP A 736 -53.23 29.38 -17.60
C ASP A 736 -53.94 28.37 -16.66
N GLU A 737 -53.72 28.68 -15.37
CA GLU A 737 -54.70 29.00 -14.30
C GLU A 737 -55.63 27.94 -13.66
N ASP A 738 -55.86 28.18 -12.36
CA ASP A 738 -56.90 27.68 -11.43
C ASP A 738 -56.76 26.29 -10.74
N GLU A 739 -56.11 26.27 -9.57
CA GLU A 739 -56.66 25.95 -8.21
C GLU A 739 -55.57 25.75 -7.14
#